data_AF-A0A1F2RN89-F1
#
_entry.id   AF-A0A1F2RN89-F1
#
_cell.length_a   1.000
_cell.length_b   1.000
_cell.length_c   1.000
_cell.angle_alpha   90.00
_cell.angle_beta   90.00
_cell.angle_gamma   90.00
#
_symmetry.space_group_name_H-M   'P 1'
#
loop_
_entity.id
_entity.type
_entity.pdbx_description
1 polymer ?
#
loop_
_entity_poly.entity_id
_entity_poly.type
_entity_poly.pdbx_seq_one_letter_code
_entity_poly.pdbx_strand_id
1 'polypeptide(L)'
;MKTLVLKQILACAVMLVLWGGLFISHAAGQSPAAPADMILHNGKVLTVDANFSIAEAVAITGNKITAVGTNQSVLPQAGPNTQKIDLKGRTVIPGLIDTHLHITGPGQYAGETPVPPDKLRNYVVDWRAVTSKQDVLNQIDQLMKKFKPPAGEWIAFNNRLSFSTVSGRADGSTVQPVSLVKILYDELTRWELDKVLPNNPVILTMGIPDENALLVNSMAFDTVWNIHADFLKKYGRFWLGSNGQPDGHLEPPFTRLILSTYAPQSEAQAMAPGLRKMLEELSSQGHTTISTKLRQNSIDAYTILEQRSQLIMRMAYGNGFEHFGRITNLADLAQFGGKAGTGSDMLWLNSTAPSSVDGATTRGCTNQKRSVAYGPIDAWFPVGQCHTDSEYMGGSGRAANIPGNYFQDWMLGMGQYGLRLANDHVSGDRSVGNMLGVIERIQKERGPDATKSWAFDHCTMVDPKDFAKAARLKVMFSCAPKYIEDNAPAASVSYGPAVANNFIVPVKSMIDAGIRVTYEADRDTYVWEDLELFLTRKSVDGKVYGPQERLNKVETLKTATTWASEYVLKPDKLGSIEVGKLADIAVLDRDYLTIPNEQVSEIQAHLTILDGKIVFVHRSFANEYNLRPSGAVISTYSELKARRPRPVETMVGEGGG
;
A
#
# COMPACT_ATOMS: atom_id res chain seq x y z
N MET A 1 72.73 -47.58 -11.36
CA MET A 1 72.58 -48.07 -9.96
C MET A 1 71.16 -47.72 -9.55
N LYS A 2 70.29 -48.59 -9.04
CA LYS A 2 70.38 -49.97 -8.62
C LYS A 2 68.93 -50.42 -8.32
N THR A 3 68.49 -51.54 -8.95
CA THR A 3 67.73 -52.70 -8.38
C THR A 3 66.38 -52.46 -7.67
N LEU A 4 65.32 -53.29 -7.70
CA LEU A 4 65.06 -54.71 -8.04
C LEU A 4 63.50 -54.83 -7.97
N VAL A 5 62.72 -55.23 -8.97
CA VAL A 5 62.36 -56.60 -9.40
C VAL A 5 61.75 -57.53 -8.32
N LEU A 6 60.47 -57.89 -8.58
CA LEU A 6 59.71 -59.13 -8.30
C LEU A 6 59.09 -59.43 -6.92
N LYS A 7 57.77 -59.66 -6.94
CA LYS A 7 57.01 -60.92 -6.68
C LYS A 7 55.51 -60.54 -6.57
N GLN A 8 54.46 -61.25 -7.02
CA GLN A 8 54.16 -62.52 -7.71
C GLN A 8 52.63 -62.44 -7.97
N ILE A 9 52.14 -62.58 -9.22
CA ILE A 9 51.52 -63.80 -9.80
C ILE A 9 50.05 -64.09 -9.40
N LEU A 10 49.21 -64.17 -10.45
CA LEU A 10 47.95 -64.93 -10.64
C LEU A 10 46.72 -64.63 -9.75
N ALA A 11 45.67 -64.09 -10.38
CA ALA A 11 44.34 -64.71 -10.36
C ALA A 11 43.42 -64.16 -11.47
N CYS A 12 42.85 -65.10 -12.24
CA CYS A 12 41.57 -64.99 -12.96
C CYS A 12 41.51 -64.24 -14.30
N ALA A 13 42.09 -64.87 -15.33
CA ALA A 13 41.56 -64.86 -16.68
C ALA A 13 40.77 -66.17 -16.94
N VAL A 14 39.51 -66.25 -16.49
CA VAL A 14 38.49 -67.20 -16.99
C VAL A 14 37.11 -66.55 -16.81
N MET A 15 36.35 -66.47 -17.91
CA MET A 15 34.97 -66.01 -18.11
C MET A 15 34.82 -64.76 -19.00
N LEU A 16 35.37 -64.87 -20.21
CA LEU A 16 34.83 -64.25 -21.42
C LEU A 16 33.89 -65.29 -22.05
N VAL A 17 32.58 -65.05 -21.96
CA VAL A 17 31.44 -65.60 -22.74
C VAL A 17 30.23 -65.70 -21.80
N LEU A 18 29.11 -65.09 -22.21
CA LEU A 18 27.86 -64.81 -21.47
C LEU A 18 27.89 -63.47 -20.73
N TRP A 19 27.54 -62.41 -21.45
CA TRP A 19 26.51 -61.42 -21.08
C TRP A 19 26.23 -60.54 -22.31
N GLY A 20 25.57 -61.15 -23.31
CA GLY A 20 24.79 -60.40 -24.29
C GLY A 20 23.50 -59.94 -23.62
N GLY A 21 23.59 -58.88 -22.81
CA GLY A 21 22.44 -58.22 -22.20
C GLY A 21 21.98 -57.07 -23.08
N LEU A 22 20.69 -57.07 -23.42
CA LEU A 22 20.01 -56.03 -24.20
C LEU A 22 20.44 -54.61 -23.79
N PHE A 23 20.90 -53.82 -24.76
CA PHE A 23 20.79 -52.36 -24.67
C PHE A 23 19.31 -51.98 -24.85
N ILE A 24 18.53 -52.05 -23.78
CA ILE A 24 17.23 -51.36 -23.71
C ILE A 24 17.55 -49.88 -23.51
N SER A 25 17.44 -49.12 -24.60
CA SER A 25 17.33 -47.66 -24.56
C SER A 25 16.21 -47.29 -23.57
N HIS A 26 16.57 -46.92 -22.34
CA HIS A 26 15.63 -46.26 -21.45
C HIS A 26 15.43 -44.86 -22.01
N ALA A 27 14.46 -44.73 -22.92
CA ALA A 27 13.76 -43.47 -23.09
C ALA A 27 13.29 -43.11 -21.68
N ALA A 28 13.84 -42.05 -21.12
CA ALA A 28 13.32 -41.44 -19.90
C ALA A 28 11.88 -41.02 -20.22
N GLY A 29 10.93 -41.92 -19.97
CA GLY A 29 9.52 -41.62 -20.04
C GLY A 29 9.28 -40.53 -19.02
N GLN A 30 9.10 -39.30 -19.50
CA GLN A 30 8.43 -38.28 -18.70
C GLN A 30 7.12 -38.92 -18.25
N SER A 31 6.92 -39.05 -16.95
CA SER A 31 5.62 -39.43 -16.41
C SER A 31 4.57 -38.54 -17.11
N PRO A 32 3.47 -39.11 -17.61
CA PRO A 32 2.45 -38.31 -18.28
C PRO A 32 2.07 -37.14 -17.37
N ALA A 33 2.11 -35.92 -17.90
CA ALA A 33 1.78 -34.72 -17.14
C ALA A 33 0.41 -34.92 -16.48
N ALA A 34 0.30 -34.59 -15.19
CA ALA A 34 -0.94 -34.70 -14.46
C ALA A 34 -2.05 -33.92 -15.21
N PRO A 35 -3.26 -34.48 -15.35
CA PRO A 35 -4.35 -33.77 -16.01
C PRO A 35 -4.61 -32.41 -15.34
N ALA A 36 -5.09 -31.44 -16.13
CA ALA A 36 -5.44 -30.13 -15.59
C ALA A 36 -6.60 -30.24 -14.59
N ASP A 37 -6.57 -29.44 -13.52
CA ASP A 37 -7.73 -29.30 -12.62
C ASP A 37 -8.79 -28.40 -13.26
N MET A 38 -8.34 -27.36 -13.96
CA MET A 38 -9.20 -26.40 -14.65
C MET A 38 -8.61 -26.01 -16.00
N ILE A 39 -9.47 -25.85 -17.01
CA ILE A 39 -9.12 -25.28 -18.30
C ILE A 39 -10.12 -24.17 -18.62
N LEU A 40 -9.62 -22.95 -18.80
CA LEU A 40 -10.37 -21.85 -19.40
C LEU A 40 -10.07 -21.86 -20.89
N HIS A 41 -11.08 -21.95 -21.74
CA HIS A 41 -10.88 -22.09 -23.19
C HIS A 41 -11.86 -21.23 -23.99
N ASN A 42 -11.63 -21.10 -25.28
CA ASN A 42 -12.40 -20.25 -26.18
C ASN A 42 -12.50 -18.80 -25.66
N GLY A 43 -11.39 -18.28 -25.13
CA GLY A 43 -11.29 -16.90 -24.63
C GLY A 43 -10.30 -16.07 -25.43
N LYS A 44 -10.19 -14.79 -25.07
CA LYS A 44 -9.11 -13.90 -25.49
C LYS A 44 -8.14 -13.74 -24.32
N VAL A 45 -7.14 -14.61 -24.25
CA VAL A 45 -6.19 -14.66 -23.13
C VAL A 45 -5.05 -13.68 -23.39
N LEU A 46 -5.11 -12.52 -22.75
CA LEU A 46 -4.01 -11.55 -22.75
C LEU A 46 -2.94 -12.08 -21.80
N THR A 47 -1.86 -12.63 -22.34
CA THR A 47 -0.81 -13.27 -21.51
C THR A 47 -0.01 -12.25 -20.70
N VAL A 48 0.13 -11.03 -21.23
CA VAL A 48 1.02 -9.98 -20.73
C VAL A 48 2.46 -10.50 -20.56
N ASP A 49 2.86 -11.47 -21.39
CA ASP A 49 4.26 -11.86 -21.51
C ASP A 49 5.09 -10.72 -22.13
N ALA A 50 6.40 -10.96 -22.32
CA ALA A 50 7.29 -9.96 -22.91
C ALA A 50 6.84 -9.46 -24.30
N ASN A 51 6.11 -10.29 -25.06
CA ASN A 51 5.62 -9.98 -26.41
C ASN A 51 4.16 -9.50 -26.43
N PHE A 52 3.50 -9.47 -25.28
CA PHE A 52 2.06 -9.24 -25.14
C PHE A 52 1.23 -10.20 -26.02
N SER A 53 1.57 -11.49 -25.98
CA SER A 53 0.89 -12.52 -26.78
C SER A 53 -0.60 -12.67 -26.39
N ILE A 54 -1.44 -13.03 -27.37
CA ILE A 54 -2.85 -13.40 -27.15
C ILE A 54 -3.01 -14.89 -27.44
N ALA A 55 -3.55 -15.63 -26.46
CA ALA A 55 -3.87 -17.04 -26.58
C ALA A 55 -5.38 -17.29 -26.50
N GLU A 56 -5.81 -18.54 -26.70
CA GLU A 56 -7.23 -18.91 -26.68
C GLU A 56 -7.62 -19.69 -25.41
N ALA A 57 -6.65 -20.34 -24.78
CA ALA A 57 -6.87 -21.23 -23.65
C ALA A 57 -5.69 -21.26 -22.67
N VAL A 58 -6.02 -21.54 -21.40
CA VAL A 58 -5.07 -21.75 -20.30
C VAL A 58 -5.48 -22.97 -19.47
N ALA A 59 -4.53 -23.84 -19.16
CA ALA A 59 -4.69 -24.96 -18.23
C ALA A 59 -4.01 -24.67 -16.90
N ILE A 60 -4.68 -25.07 -15.82
CA ILE A 60 -4.25 -24.89 -14.43
C ILE A 60 -4.20 -26.27 -13.77
N THR A 61 -3.09 -26.57 -13.10
CA THR A 61 -2.92 -27.77 -12.26
C THR A 61 -2.36 -27.35 -10.90
N GLY A 62 -3.03 -27.71 -9.83
CA GLY A 62 -2.77 -27.19 -8.49
C GLY A 62 -2.89 -25.67 -8.48
N ASN A 63 -1.78 -25.01 -8.15
CA ASN A 63 -1.70 -23.55 -8.13
C ASN A 63 -0.93 -22.94 -9.30
N LYS A 64 -0.59 -23.74 -10.33
CA LYS A 64 0.25 -23.29 -11.45
C LYS A 64 -0.47 -23.34 -12.77
N ILE A 65 -0.05 -22.43 -13.65
CA ILE A 65 -0.36 -22.50 -15.08
C ILE A 65 0.53 -23.58 -15.71
N THR A 66 -0.08 -24.58 -16.33
CA THR A 66 0.62 -25.73 -16.93
C THR A 66 0.60 -25.71 -18.45
N ALA A 67 -0.33 -24.96 -19.06
CA ALA A 67 -0.32 -24.70 -20.50
C ALA A 67 -1.03 -23.40 -20.87
N VAL A 68 -0.56 -22.77 -21.94
CA VAL A 68 -1.15 -21.57 -22.55
C VAL A 68 -1.02 -21.73 -24.06
N GLY A 69 -2.08 -21.49 -24.82
CA GLY A 69 -2.02 -21.66 -26.27
C GLY A 69 -3.39 -21.66 -26.95
N THR A 70 -3.49 -22.36 -28.07
CA THR A 70 -4.76 -22.53 -28.79
C THR A 70 -5.66 -23.52 -28.05
N ASN A 71 -6.96 -23.47 -28.35
CA ASN A 71 -7.92 -24.47 -27.85
C ASN A 71 -7.45 -25.90 -28.17
N GLN A 72 -6.97 -26.12 -29.39
CA GLN A 72 -6.52 -27.41 -29.89
C GLN A 72 -5.33 -27.96 -29.10
N SER A 73 -4.38 -27.11 -28.68
CA SER A 73 -3.20 -27.55 -27.92
C SER A 73 -3.47 -27.77 -26.44
N VAL A 74 -4.42 -27.04 -25.85
CA VAL A 74 -4.65 -27.03 -24.39
C VAL A 74 -5.74 -28.00 -23.96
N LEU A 75 -6.85 -28.10 -24.68
CA LEU A 75 -7.99 -28.98 -24.33
C LEU A 75 -7.61 -30.47 -24.12
N PRO A 76 -6.64 -31.05 -24.87
CA PRO A 76 -6.22 -32.44 -24.64
C PRO A 76 -5.60 -32.71 -23.25
N GLN A 77 -5.26 -31.67 -22.48
CA GLN A 77 -4.76 -31.82 -21.10
C GLN A 77 -5.87 -32.09 -20.08
N ALA A 78 -7.13 -32.10 -20.51
CA ALA A 78 -8.27 -32.43 -19.66
C ALA A 78 -8.28 -33.93 -19.31
N GLY A 79 -8.43 -34.22 -18.03
CA GLY A 79 -8.82 -35.52 -17.50
C GLY A 79 -10.32 -35.60 -17.18
N PRO A 80 -10.79 -36.74 -16.64
CA PRO A 80 -12.20 -36.97 -16.34
C PRO A 80 -12.83 -35.96 -15.37
N ASN A 81 -12.02 -35.39 -14.45
CA ASN A 81 -12.47 -34.46 -13.42
C ASN A 81 -12.12 -33.00 -13.72
N THR A 82 -11.53 -32.71 -14.89
CA THR A 82 -11.13 -31.35 -15.25
C THR A 82 -12.34 -30.46 -15.42
N GLN A 83 -12.35 -29.33 -14.71
CA GLN A 83 -13.32 -28.29 -14.92
C GLN A 83 -13.00 -27.50 -16.19
N LYS A 84 -13.77 -27.71 -17.26
CA LYS A 84 -13.66 -26.96 -18.51
C LYS A 84 -14.67 -25.81 -18.52
N ILE A 85 -14.19 -24.58 -18.67
CA ILE A 85 -15.02 -23.38 -18.78
C ILE A 85 -14.84 -22.78 -20.18
N ASP A 86 -15.88 -22.90 -21.01
CA ASP A 86 -15.95 -22.26 -22.33
C ASP A 86 -16.24 -20.77 -22.14
N LEU A 87 -15.27 -19.91 -22.38
CA LEU A 87 -15.35 -18.47 -22.12
C LEU A 87 -16.17 -17.69 -23.15
N LYS A 88 -16.54 -18.29 -24.29
CA LYS A 88 -17.32 -17.64 -25.37
C LYS A 88 -16.74 -16.29 -25.82
N GLY A 89 -15.42 -16.23 -26.01
CA GLY A 89 -14.67 -15.07 -26.46
C GLY A 89 -14.34 -14.04 -25.38
N ARG A 90 -14.73 -14.26 -24.12
CA ARG A 90 -14.43 -13.33 -23.02
C ARG A 90 -12.93 -13.17 -22.80
N THR A 91 -12.55 -12.00 -22.29
CA THR A 91 -11.14 -11.65 -22.06
C THR A 91 -10.64 -12.27 -20.76
N VAL A 92 -9.42 -12.78 -20.79
CA VAL A 92 -8.70 -13.29 -19.62
C VAL A 92 -7.43 -12.47 -19.45
N ILE A 93 -7.15 -12.04 -18.23
CA ILE A 93 -5.94 -11.29 -17.87
C ILE A 93 -5.25 -11.94 -16.67
N PRO A 94 -3.95 -11.67 -16.43
CA PRO A 94 -3.34 -11.96 -15.15
C PRO A 94 -4.13 -11.24 -14.05
N GLY A 95 -4.21 -11.85 -12.87
CA GLY A 95 -4.81 -11.23 -11.71
C GLY A 95 -4.17 -9.88 -11.42
N LEU A 96 -4.99 -8.88 -11.11
CA LEU A 96 -4.52 -7.53 -10.88
C LEU A 96 -3.72 -7.44 -9.58
N ILE A 97 -2.66 -6.64 -9.63
CA ILE A 97 -1.77 -6.33 -8.52
C ILE A 97 -1.89 -4.83 -8.24
N ASP A 98 -2.35 -4.49 -7.05
CA ASP A 98 -2.38 -3.11 -6.55
C ASP A 98 -1.16 -2.89 -5.64
N THR A 99 -0.29 -1.95 -6.00
CA THR A 99 0.99 -1.75 -5.28
C THR A 99 0.88 -0.84 -4.05
N HIS A 100 -0.26 -0.17 -3.85
CA HIS A 100 -0.54 0.59 -2.63
C HIS A 100 -2.04 0.81 -2.42
N LEU A 101 -2.59 0.30 -1.32
CA LEU A 101 -3.95 0.68 -0.90
C LEU A 101 -4.12 0.63 0.62
N HIS A 102 -5.07 1.40 1.16
CA HIS A 102 -5.37 1.39 2.59
C HIS A 102 -6.50 0.42 2.96
N ILE A 103 -6.15 -0.83 3.27
CA ILE A 103 -7.09 -1.90 3.66
C ILE A 103 -7.38 -1.89 5.17
N THR A 104 -6.73 -1.02 5.92
CA THR A 104 -6.83 -0.94 7.38
C THR A 104 -7.51 0.34 7.87
N GLY A 105 -8.17 1.10 6.98
CA GLY A 105 -8.75 2.39 7.32
C GLY A 105 -9.62 2.32 8.59
N PRO A 106 -9.52 3.29 9.52
CA PRO A 106 -10.43 3.38 10.64
C PRO A 106 -11.83 3.71 10.10
N GLY A 107 -12.66 2.70 9.87
CA GLY A 107 -14.11 2.89 9.81
C GLY A 107 -14.90 2.16 8.73
N GLN A 108 -14.34 1.69 7.62
CA GLN A 108 -15.19 1.17 6.53
C GLN A 108 -15.53 -0.32 6.62
N TYR A 109 -14.72 -1.16 7.30
CA TYR A 109 -15.11 -2.52 7.69
C TYR A 109 -14.56 -2.94 9.06
N ALA A 110 -13.53 -2.24 9.57
CA ALA A 110 -13.03 -2.41 10.94
C ALA A 110 -13.94 -1.77 12.01
N GLY A 111 -15.00 -1.06 11.61
CA GLY A 111 -16.03 -0.52 12.49
C GLY A 111 -16.96 -1.55 13.12
N GLU A 112 -16.76 -2.85 12.88
CA GLU A 112 -17.60 -3.95 13.40
C GLU A 112 -16.83 -4.97 14.25
N THR A 113 -15.62 -4.68 14.67
CA THR A 113 -15.02 -5.47 15.75
C THR A 113 -15.38 -4.77 17.07
N PRO A 114 -16.28 -5.32 17.90
CA PRO A 114 -16.59 -4.73 19.19
C PRO A 114 -15.31 -4.82 20.03
N VAL A 115 -14.57 -3.72 20.13
CA VAL A 115 -13.70 -3.53 21.28
C VAL A 115 -14.66 -3.37 22.45
N PRO A 116 -14.58 -4.22 23.49
CA PRO A 116 -15.42 -4.08 24.66
C PRO A 116 -15.41 -2.63 25.15
N PRO A 117 -16.56 -2.00 25.45
CA PRO A 117 -16.60 -0.57 25.79
C PRO A 117 -15.71 -0.16 26.97
N ASP A 118 -15.47 -1.09 27.89
CA ASP A 118 -14.56 -0.98 29.03
C ASP A 118 -13.08 -1.02 28.64
N LYS A 119 -12.75 -1.44 27.41
CA LYS A 119 -11.42 -1.38 26.78
C LYS A 119 -11.27 -0.23 25.78
N LEU A 120 -12.34 0.53 25.50
CA LEU A 120 -12.25 1.74 24.67
C LEU A 120 -11.44 2.79 25.46
N ARG A 121 -10.16 2.86 25.13
CA ARG A 121 -9.25 3.96 25.48
C ARG A 121 -9.03 4.90 24.30
N ASN A 122 -9.95 4.82 23.34
CA ASN A 122 -10.00 5.66 22.16
C ASN A 122 -11.42 6.21 22.02
N TYR A 123 -11.55 7.52 22.22
CA TYR A 123 -12.82 8.23 22.20
C TYR A 123 -12.93 9.04 20.92
N VAL A 124 -13.98 8.75 20.13
CA VAL A 124 -14.26 9.51 18.91
C VAL A 124 -14.91 10.84 19.29
N VAL A 125 -14.33 11.94 18.82
CA VAL A 125 -14.84 13.31 19.01
C VAL A 125 -15.15 13.96 17.66
N ASP A 126 -16.10 14.90 17.65
CA ASP A 126 -16.44 15.65 16.44
C ASP A 126 -16.37 17.15 16.73
N TRP A 127 -15.30 17.77 16.23
CA TRP A 127 -15.02 19.17 16.48
C TRP A 127 -15.26 20.06 15.25
N ARG A 128 -16.01 19.57 14.26
CA ARG A 128 -16.39 20.41 13.10
C ARG A 128 -17.22 21.64 13.48
N ALA A 129 -17.90 21.58 14.63
CA ALA A 129 -18.77 22.65 15.14
C ALA A 129 -18.17 23.45 16.31
N VAL A 130 -16.93 23.18 16.76
CA VAL A 130 -16.35 23.96 17.86
C VAL A 130 -15.92 25.34 17.39
N THR A 131 -16.05 26.33 18.26
CA THR A 131 -15.73 27.74 17.95
C THR A 131 -14.66 28.34 18.84
N SER A 132 -14.29 27.62 19.91
CA SER A 132 -13.24 28.02 20.85
C SER A 132 -12.50 26.81 21.42
N LYS A 133 -11.29 27.03 21.94
CA LYS A 133 -10.61 25.98 22.73
C LYS A 133 -11.40 25.51 23.95
N GLN A 134 -12.26 26.36 24.53
CA GLN A 134 -13.06 25.97 25.68
C GLN A 134 -14.14 24.94 25.31
N ASP A 135 -14.70 25.01 24.10
CA ASP A 135 -15.65 24.01 23.60
C ASP A 135 -15.00 22.62 23.53
N VAL A 136 -13.75 22.57 23.06
CA VAL A 136 -12.94 21.34 23.01
C VAL A 136 -12.76 20.76 24.41
N LEU A 137 -12.31 21.58 25.37
CA LEU A 137 -12.09 21.15 26.75
C LEU A 137 -13.38 20.69 27.44
N ASN A 138 -14.51 21.36 27.18
CA ASN A 138 -15.81 20.98 27.72
C ASN A 138 -16.27 19.60 27.21
N GLN A 139 -16.09 19.31 25.92
CA GLN A 139 -16.43 17.99 25.37
C GLN A 139 -15.56 16.88 25.96
N ILE A 140 -14.25 17.14 26.13
CA ILE A 140 -13.34 16.19 26.79
C ILE A 140 -13.80 15.93 28.22
N ASP A 141 -14.05 16.97 29.02
CA ASP A 141 -14.51 16.85 30.41
C ASP A 141 -15.83 16.07 30.52
N GLN A 142 -16.79 16.31 29.62
CA GLN A 142 -18.05 15.55 29.56
C GLN A 142 -17.82 14.05 29.28
N LEU A 143 -16.95 13.70 28.34
CA LEU A 143 -16.59 12.31 28.05
C LEU A 143 -15.91 11.66 29.26
N MET A 144 -15.01 12.36 29.93
CA MET A 144 -14.29 11.82 31.09
C MET A 144 -15.22 11.62 32.29
N LYS A 145 -16.17 12.53 32.53
CA LYS A 145 -17.22 12.35 33.54
C LYS A 145 -18.14 11.15 33.24
N LYS A 146 -18.41 10.89 31.96
CA LYS A 146 -19.23 9.76 31.50
C LYS A 146 -18.52 8.43 31.66
N PHE A 147 -17.29 8.32 31.16
CA PHE A 147 -16.58 7.05 31.05
C PHE A 147 -15.67 6.72 32.23
N LYS A 148 -15.21 7.74 32.97
CA LYS A 148 -14.39 7.62 34.20
C LYS A 148 -13.23 6.61 34.06
N PRO A 149 -12.33 6.81 33.08
CA PRO A 149 -11.19 5.92 32.92
C PRO A 149 -10.30 5.93 34.19
N PRO A 150 -9.73 4.79 34.60
CA PRO A 150 -8.76 4.70 35.68
C PRO A 150 -7.58 5.67 35.50
N ALA A 151 -7.07 6.22 36.61
CA ALA A 151 -5.91 7.10 36.59
C ALA A 151 -4.66 6.37 36.06
N GLY A 152 -3.82 7.08 35.30
CA GLY A 152 -2.60 6.56 34.69
C GLY A 152 -2.79 5.79 33.38
N GLU A 153 -4.02 5.43 33.02
CA GLU A 153 -4.27 4.78 31.73
C GLU A 153 -4.20 5.78 30.58
N TRP A 154 -3.60 5.37 29.47
CA TRP A 154 -3.51 6.17 28.24
C TRP A 154 -4.87 6.37 27.62
N ILE A 155 -5.15 7.61 27.20
CA ILE A 155 -6.40 8.01 26.56
C ILE A 155 -6.09 8.61 25.20
N ALA A 156 -6.72 8.10 24.15
CA ALA A 156 -6.70 8.67 22.80
C ALA A 156 -8.03 9.35 22.48
N PHE A 157 -7.95 10.54 21.87
CA PHE A 157 -9.08 11.23 21.27
C PHE A 157 -8.90 11.32 19.76
N ASN A 158 -9.76 10.58 19.05
CA ASN A 158 -9.77 10.54 17.59
C ASN A 158 -10.85 11.49 17.07
N ASN A 159 -10.42 12.60 16.48
CA ASN A 159 -11.32 13.60 15.97
C ASN A 159 -11.77 13.23 14.54
N ARG A 160 -12.99 13.62 14.16
CA ARG A 160 -13.51 13.49 12.79
C ARG A 160 -13.08 14.63 11.86
N LEU A 161 -12.16 15.49 12.28
CA LEU A 161 -11.63 16.55 11.44
C LEU A 161 -10.65 15.97 10.42
N SER A 162 -10.64 16.57 9.25
CA SER A 162 -9.62 16.33 8.25
C SER A 162 -9.31 17.64 7.56
N PHE A 163 -8.05 18.07 7.66
CA PHE A 163 -7.47 19.19 6.92
C PHE A 163 -6.73 18.73 5.66
N SER A 164 -6.79 17.41 5.36
CA SER A 164 -6.19 16.84 4.16
C SER A 164 -7.03 17.05 2.90
N THR A 165 -8.28 17.49 3.03
CA THR A 165 -9.18 17.71 1.90
C THR A 165 -8.94 19.07 1.25
N VAL A 166 -8.76 19.03 -0.06
CA VAL A 166 -8.84 20.21 -0.92
C VAL A 166 -10.31 20.62 -1.03
N SER A 167 -10.57 21.91 -1.23
CA SER A 167 -11.82 22.37 -1.84
C SER A 167 -12.17 21.52 -3.07
N GLY A 168 -13.35 20.89 -3.08
CA GLY A 168 -13.95 20.36 -4.30
C GLY A 168 -13.80 18.86 -4.55
N ARG A 169 -13.83 18.00 -3.53
CA ARG A 169 -14.18 16.60 -3.78
C ARG A 169 -15.60 16.50 -4.37
N ALA A 170 -15.80 15.60 -5.32
CA ALA A 170 -17.12 15.22 -5.82
C ALA A 170 -18.03 14.61 -4.73
N ASP A 171 -17.48 14.26 -3.56
CA ASP A 171 -18.22 13.75 -2.39
C ASP A 171 -18.92 14.85 -1.57
N GLY A 172 -18.74 16.12 -1.90
CA GLY A 172 -19.41 17.25 -1.24
C GLY A 172 -18.85 17.63 0.14
N SER A 173 -17.68 17.13 0.54
CA SER A 173 -17.05 17.49 1.82
C SER A 173 -16.66 18.97 1.89
N THR A 174 -16.99 19.62 3.01
CA THR A 174 -16.72 21.04 3.26
C THR A 174 -15.27 21.29 3.67
N VAL A 175 -14.66 22.33 3.10
CA VAL A 175 -13.36 22.85 3.57
C VAL A 175 -13.53 23.30 5.01
N GLN A 176 -12.72 22.74 5.90
CA GLN A 176 -12.76 23.13 7.31
C GLN A 176 -12.30 24.59 7.46
N PRO A 177 -12.96 25.40 8.31
CA PRO A 177 -12.58 26.79 8.48
C PRO A 177 -11.19 26.93 9.11
N VAL A 178 -10.46 27.95 8.70
CA VAL A 178 -9.11 28.30 9.23
C VAL A 178 -9.13 28.47 10.75
N SER A 179 -10.26 28.89 11.34
CA SER A 179 -10.43 29.01 12.78
C SER A 179 -10.22 27.68 13.52
N LEU A 180 -10.61 26.54 12.96
CA LEU A 180 -10.38 25.23 13.58
C LEU A 180 -8.90 24.87 13.59
N VAL A 181 -8.16 25.22 12.53
CA VAL A 181 -6.71 25.03 12.49
C VAL A 181 -6.05 25.87 13.58
N LYS A 182 -6.45 27.13 13.75
CA LYS A 182 -5.95 27.99 14.82
C LYS A 182 -6.24 27.42 16.22
N ILE A 183 -7.45 26.94 16.47
CA ILE A 183 -7.81 26.34 17.78
C ILE A 183 -6.88 25.17 18.09
N LEU A 184 -6.69 24.25 17.15
CA LEU A 184 -5.89 23.06 17.37
C LEU A 184 -4.41 23.37 17.47
N TYR A 185 -3.87 24.15 16.53
CA TYR A 185 -2.42 24.32 16.39
C TYR A 185 -1.87 25.49 17.21
N ASP A 186 -2.62 26.57 17.43
CA ASP A 186 -2.09 27.77 18.11
C ASP A 186 -2.63 27.95 19.53
N GLU A 187 -3.89 27.57 19.79
CA GLU A 187 -4.55 27.88 21.07
C GLU A 187 -4.52 26.73 22.08
N LEU A 188 -4.55 25.49 21.60
CA LEU A 188 -4.43 24.29 22.43
C LEU A 188 -2.96 23.92 22.62
N THR A 189 -2.63 23.54 23.85
CA THR A 189 -1.31 23.04 24.22
C THR A 189 -1.47 21.92 25.25
N ARG A 190 -0.37 21.30 25.64
CA ARG A 190 -0.35 20.31 26.71
C ARG A 190 -0.93 20.85 28.03
N TRP A 191 -0.74 22.13 28.32
CA TRP A 191 -1.23 22.76 29.55
C TRP A 191 -2.75 22.93 29.56
N GLU A 192 -3.37 23.10 28.41
CA GLU A 192 -4.82 23.12 28.25
C GLU A 192 -5.41 21.73 28.52
N LEU A 193 -4.75 20.68 28.01
CA LEU A 193 -5.16 19.30 28.26
C LEU A 193 -4.96 18.91 29.73
N ASP A 194 -3.89 19.36 30.38
CA ASP A 194 -3.63 19.08 31.80
C ASP A 194 -4.75 19.61 32.72
N LYS A 195 -5.45 20.68 32.34
CA LYS A 195 -6.57 21.24 33.13
C LYS A 195 -7.75 20.29 33.26
N VAL A 196 -8.01 19.49 32.24
CA VAL A 196 -9.17 18.56 32.18
C VAL A 196 -8.76 17.10 32.40
N LEU A 197 -7.49 16.77 32.16
CA LEU A 197 -6.94 15.41 32.26
C LEU A 197 -5.58 15.39 33.00
N PRO A 198 -5.53 15.80 34.27
CA PRO A 198 -4.26 15.90 35.01
C PRO A 198 -3.68 14.53 35.40
N ASN A 199 -4.50 13.47 35.41
CA ASN A 199 -4.15 12.17 35.98
C ASN A 199 -3.96 11.06 34.93
N ASN A 200 -4.04 11.38 33.64
CA ASN A 200 -3.96 10.41 32.56
C ASN A 200 -3.07 10.95 31.44
N PRO A 201 -2.21 10.12 30.82
CA PRO A 201 -1.51 10.52 29.60
C PRO A 201 -2.49 10.55 28.42
N VAL A 202 -2.42 11.61 27.61
CA VAL A 202 -3.38 11.90 26.54
C VAL A 202 -2.70 11.96 25.16
N ILE A 203 -3.35 11.32 24.18
CA ILE A 203 -3.07 11.43 22.76
C ILE A 203 -4.26 12.14 22.11
N LEU A 204 -4.01 13.23 21.40
CA LEU A 204 -5.02 13.94 20.64
C LEU A 204 -4.62 14.05 19.16
N THR A 205 -5.47 13.51 18.31
CA THR A 205 -5.34 13.62 16.84
C THR A 205 -5.57 15.07 16.40
N MET A 206 -4.90 15.49 15.32
CA MET A 206 -4.80 16.90 14.92
C MET A 206 -5.52 17.24 13.61
N GLY A 207 -6.38 16.35 13.12
CA GLY A 207 -7.06 16.53 11.83
C GLY A 207 -6.14 16.36 10.62
N ILE A 208 -4.93 15.83 10.83
CA ILE A 208 -4.04 15.28 9.81
C ILE A 208 -3.64 13.86 10.26
N PRO A 209 -3.08 13.00 9.37
CA PRO A 209 -2.69 11.65 9.77
C PRO A 209 -1.85 11.65 11.05
N ASP A 210 -2.22 10.80 12.00
CA ASP A 210 -1.68 10.77 13.38
C ASP A 210 -0.16 10.54 13.38
N GLU A 211 0.32 9.78 12.41
CA GLU A 211 1.73 9.55 12.14
C GLU A 211 2.53 10.83 11.89
N ASN A 212 1.88 11.88 11.36
CA ASN A 212 2.49 13.14 10.96
C ASN A 212 2.33 14.24 12.02
N ALA A 213 1.28 14.22 12.84
CA ALA A 213 1.20 15.10 14.02
C ALA A 213 0.22 14.63 15.10
N LEU A 214 0.58 14.89 16.35
CA LEU A 214 -0.26 14.72 17.54
C LEU A 214 -0.14 15.93 18.46
N LEU A 215 -1.17 16.18 19.27
CA LEU A 215 -1.06 16.96 20.50
C LEU A 215 -1.15 16.02 21.70
N VAL A 216 -0.26 16.18 22.67
CA VAL A 216 -0.24 15.37 23.89
C VAL A 216 -0.20 16.27 25.14
N ASN A 217 -0.66 15.75 26.27
CA ASN A 217 -0.56 16.46 27.55
C ASN A 217 0.83 16.27 28.21
N SER A 218 1.06 16.91 29.36
CA SER A 218 2.37 16.88 30.01
C SER A 218 2.75 15.47 30.45
N MET A 219 1.79 14.71 31.02
CA MET A 219 2.04 13.34 31.46
C MET A 219 2.48 12.41 30.31
N ALA A 220 1.82 12.50 29.15
CA ALA A 220 2.20 11.72 27.97
C ALA A 220 3.58 12.14 27.43
N PHE A 221 3.84 13.45 27.32
CA PHE A 221 5.13 13.97 26.87
C PHE A 221 6.27 13.48 27.77
N ASP A 222 6.14 13.71 29.08
CA ASP A 222 7.17 13.42 30.07
C ASP A 222 7.43 11.91 30.17
N THR A 223 6.38 11.08 30.05
CA THR A 223 6.53 9.60 30.04
C THR A 223 7.46 9.14 28.92
N VAL A 224 7.27 9.63 27.70
CA VAL A 224 8.10 9.23 26.55
C VAL A 224 9.47 9.90 26.61
N TRP A 225 9.52 11.18 27.01
CA TRP A 225 10.77 11.92 27.15
C TRP A 225 11.72 11.26 28.15
N ASN A 226 11.23 10.82 29.30
CA ASN A 226 12.05 10.21 30.34
C ASN A 226 12.69 8.88 29.91
N ILE A 227 12.09 8.18 28.95
CA ILE A 227 12.59 6.90 28.43
C ILE A 227 13.55 7.12 27.24
N HIS A 228 13.25 8.12 26.40
CA HIS A 228 13.90 8.30 25.10
C HIS A 228 14.65 9.63 24.94
N ALA A 229 15.01 10.29 26.04
CA ALA A 229 15.57 11.65 26.05
C ALA A 229 16.74 11.85 25.07
N ASP A 230 17.70 10.93 25.02
CA ASP A 230 18.88 11.10 24.16
C ASP A 230 18.54 11.01 22.68
N PHE A 231 17.63 10.09 22.32
CA PHE A 231 17.09 9.99 20.96
C PHE A 231 16.31 11.25 20.58
N LEU A 232 15.42 11.71 21.47
CA LEU A 232 14.54 12.85 21.21
C LEU A 232 15.28 14.18 21.19
N LYS A 233 16.34 14.36 21.98
CA LYS A 233 17.22 15.53 21.90
C LYS A 233 17.94 15.62 20.55
N LYS A 234 18.22 14.47 19.92
CA LYS A 234 18.89 14.42 18.61
C LYS A 234 17.90 14.50 17.44
N TYR A 235 16.78 13.79 17.53
CA TYR A 235 15.89 13.51 16.40
C TYR A 235 14.42 13.86 16.65
N GLY A 236 14.03 14.16 17.89
CA GLY A 236 12.65 14.37 18.29
C GLY A 236 12.09 15.68 17.74
N ARG A 237 11.02 15.60 16.94
CA ARG A 237 10.35 16.81 16.44
C ARG A 237 9.16 17.16 17.31
N PHE A 238 9.20 18.34 17.91
CA PHE A 238 8.15 18.89 18.76
C PHE A 238 8.17 20.41 18.68
N TRP A 239 7.04 21.06 18.96
CA TRP A 239 6.94 22.52 18.88
C TRP A 239 7.17 23.18 20.24
N LEU A 240 7.61 24.43 20.19
CA LEU A 240 7.87 25.26 21.36
C LEU A 240 6.74 26.28 21.55
N GLY A 241 6.31 26.44 22.80
CA GLY A 241 5.44 27.53 23.22
C GLY A 241 6.20 28.85 23.36
N SER A 242 5.47 29.93 23.63
CA SER A 242 6.04 31.27 23.85
C SER A 242 7.00 31.35 25.05
N ASN A 243 6.93 30.39 25.97
CA ASN A 243 7.84 30.23 27.11
C ASN A 243 9.11 29.42 26.78
N GLY A 244 9.30 29.02 25.52
CA GLY A 244 10.44 28.22 25.08
C GLY A 244 10.41 26.75 25.51
N GLN A 245 9.31 26.28 26.11
CA GLN A 245 9.12 24.89 26.51
C GLN A 245 8.32 24.12 25.46
N PRO A 246 8.46 22.78 25.37
CA PRO A 246 7.62 21.96 24.51
C PRO A 246 6.13 22.19 24.82
N ASP A 247 5.34 22.51 23.79
CA ASP A 247 3.91 22.82 23.95
C ASP A 247 2.99 21.60 23.81
N GLY A 248 3.56 20.43 23.50
CA GLY A 248 2.85 19.17 23.33
C GLY A 248 2.54 18.81 21.87
N HIS A 249 2.78 19.67 20.89
CA HIS A 249 2.68 19.30 19.49
C HIS A 249 3.91 18.48 19.08
N LEU A 250 3.66 17.30 18.54
CA LEU A 250 4.67 16.32 18.18
C LEU A 250 4.57 15.97 16.70
N GLU A 251 5.72 15.73 16.08
CA GLU A 251 5.86 15.28 14.69
C GLU A 251 6.80 14.06 14.62
N PRO A 252 6.79 13.26 13.54
CA PRO A 252 7.65 12.08 13.46
C PRO A 252 9.14 12.48 13.47
N PRO A 253 10.01 11.70 14.15
CA PRO A 253 9.75 10.37 14.69
C PRO A 253 9.09 10.32 16.09
N PHE A 254 8.84 11.45 16.76
CA PHE A 254 8.32 11.45 18.14
C PHE A 254 6.92 10.80 18.20
N THR A 255 6.01 11.19 17.31
CA THR A 255 4.67 10.59 17.21
C THR A 255 4.69 9.07 17.16
N ARG A 256 5.73 8.47 16.54
CA ARG A 256 5.84 7.03 16.35
C ARG A 256 6.05 6.28 17.65
N LEU A 257 6.91 6.79 18.54
CA LEU A 257 7.14 6.22 19.87
C LEU A 257 5.84 6.12 20.68
N ILE A 258 4.94 7.08 20.48
CA ILE A 258 3.64 7.12 21.15
C ILE A 258 2.66 6.13 20.52
N LEU A 259 2.43 6.24 19.21
CA LEU A 259 1.41 5.45 18.51
C LEU A 259 1.70 3.95 18.54
N SER A 260 2.96 3.54 18.42
CA SER A 260 3.32 2.12 18.39
C SER A 260 3.29 1.44 19.76
N THR A 261 3.36 2.21 20.84
CA THR A 261 3.61 1.70 22.19
C THR A 261 2.40 1.87 23.09
N TYR A 262 1.73 3.01 22.98
CA TYR A 262 0.70 3.41 23.94
C TYR A 262 -0.67 3.65 23.30
N ALA A 263 -0.76 3.84 21.98
CA ALA A 263 -2.07 3.94 21.33
C ALA A 263 -2.78 2.59 21.35
N PRO A 264 -4.06 2.53 21.77
CA PRO A 264 -4.83 1.28 21.81
C PRO A 264 -4.91 0.61 20.43
N GLN A 265 -4.70 -0.70 20.38
CA GLN A 265 -4.76 -1.51 19.15
C GLN A 265 -5.82 -2.61 19.26
N SER A 266 -6.47 -2.93 18.15
CA SER A 266 -7.38 -4.08 18.06
C SER A 266 -6.60 -5.40 18.03
N GLU A 267 -7.18 -6.44 18.63
CA GLU A 267 -6.61 -7.80 18.62
C GLU A 267 -6.75 -8.46 17.24
N ALA A 268 -5.71 -9.18 16.80
CA ALA A 268 -5.62 -9.78 15.48
C ALA A 268 -6.78 -10.76 15.16
N GLN A 269 -7.15 -11.61 16.13
CA GLN A 269 -8.26 -12.57 16.00
C GLN A 269 -9.59 -11.88 15.74
N ALA A 270 -9.77 -10.69 16.33
CA ALA A 270 -10.99 -9.92 16.22
C ALA A 270 -11.04 -9.10 14.91
N MET A 271 -9.88 -8.76 14.34
CA MET A 271 -9.75 -8.07 13.04
C MET A 271 -9.93 -9.02 11.85
N ALA A 272 -9.43 -10.26 11.93
CA ALA A 272 -9.33 -11.18 10.80
C ALA A 272 -10.64 -11.36 9.98
N PRO A 273 -11.83 -11.54 10.59
CA PRO A 273 -13.06 -11.66 9.80
C PRO A 273 -13.42 -10.39 9.01
N GLY A 274 -13.19 -9.21 9.60
CA GLY A 274 -13.44 -7.91 8.94
C GLY A 274 -12.47 -7.67 7.79
N LEU A 275 -11.18 -7.99 8.00
CA LEU A 275 -10.18 -7.94 6.93
C LEU A 275 -10.56 -8.85 5.76
N ARG A 276 -11.01 -10.09 6.04
CA ARG A 276 -11.45 -11.02 4.98
C ARG A 276 -12.61 -10.43 4.15
N LYS A 277 -13.61 -9.80 4.79
CA LYS A 277 -14.74 -9.16 4.08
C LYS A 277 -14.26 -8.10 3.09
N MET A 278 -13.24 -7.31 3.43
CA MET A 278 -12.65 -6.32 2.51
C MET A 278 -12.01 -6.97 1.29
N LEU A 279 -11.32 -8.09 1.49
CA LEU A 279 -10.70 -8.83 0.38
C LEU A 279 -11.75 -9.41 -0.58
N GLU A 280 -12.96 -9.74 -0.10
CA GLU A 280 -14.05 -10.20 -0.97
C GLU A 280 -14.40 -9.13 -2.01
N GLU A 281 -14.52 -7.88 -1.58
CA GLU A 281 -14.82 -6.76 -2.48
C GLU A 281 -13.71 -6.55 -3.52
N LEU A 282 -12.44 -6.54 -3.09
CA LEU A 282 -11.31 -6.39 -4.01
C LEU A 282 -11.22 -7.55 -5.02
N SER A 283 -11.47 -8.79 -4.56
CA SER A 283 -11.48 -9.96 -5.45
C SER A 283 -12.55 -9.85 -6.54
N SER A 284 -13.66 -9.15 -6.27
CA SER A 284 -14.72 -8.92 -7.27
C SER A 284 -14.35 -7.96 -8.39
N GLN A 285 -13.23 -7.24 -8.24
CA GLN A 285 -12.70 -6.34 -9.25
C GLN A 285 -11.61 -6.99 -10.11
N GLY A 286 -11.18 -8.21 -9.76
CA GLY A 286 -10.09 -8.94 -10.42
C GLY A 286 -8.74 -8.89 -9.69
N HIS A 287 -8.67 -8.30 -8.49
CA HIS A 287 -7.45 -8.31 -7.68
C HIS A 287 -7.13 -9.70 -7.15
N THR A 288 -5.84 -10.04 -7.23
CA THR A 288 -5.28 -11.25 -6.63
C THR A 288 -4.14 -10.94 -5.68
N THR A 289 -3.47 -9.80 -5.87
CA THR A 289 -2.37 -9.33 -5.03
C THR A 289 -2.54 -7.86 -4.69
N ILE A 290 -2.15 -7.53 -3.47
CA ILE A 290 -2.19 -6.19 -2.92
C ILE A 290 -0.90 -5.93 -2.14
N SER A 291 -0.50 -4.67 -2.09
CA SER A 291 0.61 -4.22 -1.27
C SER A 291 0.21 -2.99 -0.46
N THR A 292 0.61 -2.96 0.80
CA THR A 292 0.33 -1.84 1.70
C THR A 292 1.24 -1.90 2.92
N LYS A 293 1.23 -0.83 3.72
CA LYS A 293 1.84 -0.87 5.05
C LYS A 293 0.90 -1.52 6.05
N LEU A 294 1.40 -2.43 6.87
CA LEU A 294 0.65 -3.06 7.94
C LEU A 294 1.30 -2.85 9.29
N ARG A 295 0.44 -2.76 10.32
CA ARG A 295 0.82 -2.93 11.72
C ARG A 295 0.89 -4.42 12.08
N GLN A 296 1.59 -4.77 13.15
CA GLN A 296 1.83 -6.16 13.54
C GLN A 296 0.52 -6.93 13.76
N ASN A 297 -0.47 -6.33 14.43
CA ASN A 297 -1.78 -6.95 14.63
C ASN A 297 -2.51 -7.27 13.32
N SER A 298 -2.31 -6.47 12.27
CA SER A 298 -2.89 -6.72 10.95
C SER A 298 -2.14 -7.84 10.24
N ILE A 299 -0.80 -7.87 10.33
CA ILE A 299 0.03 -8.97 9.82
C ILE A 299 -0.40 -10.29 10.48
N ASP A 300 -0.58 -10.29 11.80
CA ASP A 300 -1.04 -11.45 12.56
C ASP A 300 -2.46 -11.87 12.15
N ALA A 301 -3.36 -10.92 11.88
CA ALA A 301 -4.71 -11.19 11.41
C ALA A 301 -4.72 -11.86 10.03
N TYR A 302 -3.90 -11.38 9.08
CA TYR A 302 -3.73 -12.05 7.78
C TYR A 302 -3.05 -13.41 7.91
N THR A 303 -2.11 -13.56 8.84
CA THR A 303 -1.48 -14.85 9.15
C THR A 303 -2.50 -15.86 9.67
N ILE A 304 -3.43 -15.44 10.53
CA ILE A 304 -4.55 -16.27 11.00
C ILE A 304 -5.44 -16.70 9.82
N LEU A 305 -5.76 -15.78 8.90
CA LEU A 305 -6.53 -16.11 7.71
C LEU A 305 -5.78 -17.13 6.83
N GLU A 306 -4.47 -16.95 6.63
CA GLU A 306 -3.64 -17.87 5.85
C GLU A 306 -3.61 -19.28 6.47
N GLN A 307 -3.31 -19.38 7.77
CA GLN A 307 -3.27 -20.65 8.51
C GLN A 307 -4.60 -21.41 8.46
N ARG A 308 -5.72 -20.68 8.35
CA ARG A 308 -7.07 -21.26 8.21
C ARG A 308 -7.48 -21.52 6.76
N SER A 309 -6.61 -21.28 5.78
CA SER A 309 -6.94 -21.34 4.35
C SER A 309 -8.11 -20.41 3.96
N GLN A 310 -8.21 -19.27 4.64
CA GLN A 310 -9.26 -18.25 4.47
C GLN A 310 -8.73 -16.94 3.86
N LEU A 311 -7.42 -16.83 3.66
CA LEU A 311 -6.80 -15.69 2.98
C LEU A 311 -7.05 -15.80 1.46
N ILE A 312 -7.92 -14.93 0.94
CA ILE A 312 -8.35 -14.93 -0.47
C ILE A 312 -7.64 -13.87 -1.31
N MET A 313 -6.48 -13.40 -0.86
CA MET A 313 -5.66 -12.42 -1.58
C MET A 313 -4.20 -12.52 -1.14
N ARG A 314 -3.26 -12.36 -2.07
CA ARG A 314 -1.83 -12.25 -1.75
C ARG A 314 -1.52 -10.87 -1.19
N MET A 315 -0.63 -10.81 -0.20
CA MET A 315 -0.26 -9.58 0.51
C MET A 315 1.26 -9.40 0.56
N ALA A 316 1.74 -8.38 -0.12
CA ALA A 316 3.11 -7.88 -0.01
C ALA A 316 3.12 -6.69 0.96
N TYR A 317 3.51 -6.87 2.22
CA TYR A 317 3.35 -5.81 3.22
C TYR A 317 4.64 -5.04 3.54
N GLY A 318 4.53 -3.73 3.71
CA GLY A 318 5.54 -2.91 4.37
C GLY A 318 5.37 -2.95 5.88
N ASN A 319 6.41 -3.28 6.65
CA ASN A 319 6.38 -3.30 8.11
C ASN A 319 7.04 -2.06 8.75
N GLY A 320 6.96 -0.92 8.05
CA GLY A 320 7.56 0.33 8.50
C GLY A 320 6.93 0.92 9.75
N PHE A 321 5.59 0.77 9.90
CA PHE A 321 4.84 1.35 11.02
C PHE A 321 5.25 0.80 12.38
N GLU A 322 5.73 -0.43 12.44
CA GLU A 322 6.15 -1.07 13.69
C GLU A 322 7.56 -0.70 14.11
N HIS A 323 8.39 -0.14 13.22
CA HIS A 323 9.83 -0.04 13.45
C HIS A 323 10.35 1.39 13.37
N PHE A 324 9.85 2.19 12.44
CA PHE A 324 10.32 3.56 12.28
C PHE A 324 9.98 4.41 13.51
N GLY A 325 11.00 5.04 14.08
CA GLY A 325 10.90 5.85 15.29
C GLY A 325 11.05 5.05 16.59
N ARG A 326 10.85 3.72 16.57
CA ARG A 326 11.15 2.83 17.71
C ARG A 326 12.60 2.39 17.75
N ILE A 327 13.24 2.22 16.60
CA ILE A 327 14.66 1.88 16.53
C ILE A 327 15.46 3.15 16.80
N THR A 328 15.83 3.35 18.06
CA THR A 328 16.60 4.52 18.50
C THR A 328 18.10 4.39 18.18
N ASN A 329 18.59 3.16 18.04
CA ASN A 329 19.93 2.84 17.54
C ASN A 329 19.86 2.31 16.10
N LEU A 330 20.27 3.11 15.13
CA LEU A 330 20.17 2.75 13.70
C LEU A 330 21.00 1.52 13.29
N ALA A 331 21.98 1.10 14.11
CA ALA A 331 22.69 -0.16 13.85
C ALA A 331 21.77 -1.39 13.92
N ASP A 332 20.66 -1.30 14.67
CA ASP A 332 19.70 -2.39 14.81
C ASP A 332 18.87 -2.61 13.54
N LEU A 333 18.98 -1.74 12.53
CA LEU A 333 18.43 -2.00 11.20
C LEU A 333 19.02 -3.27 10.57
N ALA A 334 20.23 -3.67 10.95
CA ALA A 334 20.89 -4.88 10.48
C ALA A 334 20.02 -6.15 10.58
N GLN A 335 19.13 -6.23 11.57
CA GLN A 335 18.24 -7.39 11.76
C GLN A 335 17.22 -7.58 10.62
N PHE A 336 16.92 -6.52 9.86
CA PHE A 336 15.99 -6.54 8.72
C PHE A 336 16.70 -6.72 7.37
N GLY A 337 18.03 -6.77 7.37
CA GLY A 337 18.82 -6.93 6.15
C GLY A 337 18.46 -8.21 5.39
N GLY A 338 18.21 -8.08 4.09
CA GLY A 338 17.88 -9.22 3.23
C GLY A 338 16.54 -9.90 3.52
N LYS A 339 15.66 -9.29 4.32
CA LYS A 339 14.33 -9.85 4.64
C LYS A 339 13.25 -9.53 3.60
N ALA A 340 13.45 -8.53 2.75
CA ALA A 340 12.50 -8.20 1.69
C ALA A 340 12.32 -9.41 0.73
N GLY A 341 11.08 -9.75 0.40
CA GLY A 341 10.68 -10.92 -0.38
C GLY A 341 10.51 -12.21 0.43
N THR A 342 10.86 -12.23 1.72
CA THR A 342 10.71 -13.41 2.59
C THR A 342 9.30 -13.51 3.16
N GLY A 343 8.81 -14.74 3.31
CA GLY A 343 7.43 -15.06 3.70
C GLY A 343 6.91 -16.24 2.88
N SER A 344 5.60 -16.43 2.88
CA SER A 344 4.94 -17.40 2.00
C SER A 344 4.67 -16.79 0.62
N ASP A 345 4.10 -17.57 -0.29
CA ASP A 345 3.60 -17.04 -1.56
C ASP A 345 2.28 -16.26 -1.40
N MET A 346 1.66 -16.31 -0.21
CA MET A 346 0.42 -15.57 0.11
C MET A 346 0.69 -14.31 0.95
N LEU A 347 1.71 -14.31 1.81
CA LEU A 347 2.00 -13.21 2.73
C LEU A 347 3.52 -13.05 2.90
N TRP A 348 4.08 -11.93 2.46
CA TRP A 348 5.52 -11.68 2.53
C TRP A 348 5.88 -10.23 2.81
N LEU A 349 7.06 -10.04 3.41
CA LEU A 349 7.61 -8.72 3.69
C LEU A 349 8.07 -8.06 2.37
N ASN A 350 7.52 -6.90 2.06
CA ASN A 350 7.86 -6.10 0.89
C ASN A 350 8.91 -5.02 1.21
N SER A 351 8.79 -4.35 2.36
CA SER A 351 9.68 -3.26 2.77
C SER A 351 9.70 -3.03 4.29
N THR A 352 10.74 -2.33 4.76
CA THR A 352 10.84 -1.79 6.13
C THR A 352 11.26 -0.32 6.02
N ALA A 353 10.29 0.52 5.67
CA ALA A 353 10.49 1.93 5.30
C ALA A 353 10.00 2.91 6.38
N PRO A 354 10.50 4.16 6.42
CA PRO A 354 10.16 5.14 7.44
C PRO A 354 8.67 5.54 7.49
N SER A 355 7.94 5.35 6.38
CA SER A 355 6.55 5.82 6.17
C SER A 355 6.40 7.35 6.22
N SER A 356 5.68 7.93 5.26
CA SER A 356 5.37 9.37 5.22
C SER A 356 6.60 10.27 5.31
N VAL A 357 7.42 10.27 4.24
CA VAL A 357 8.59 11.16 4.15
C VAL A 357 8.21 12.63 4.00
N ASP A 358 6.94 12.89 3.71
CA ASP A 358 6.32 14.20 3.76
C ASP A 358 4.81 14.15 4.07
N GLY A 359 4.16 15.31 3.97
CA GLY A 359 2.72 15.43 4.08
C GLY A 359 1.98 15.05 2.81
N ALA A 360 0.66 14.90 2.91
CA ALA A 360 -0.22 14.65 1.76
C ALA A 360 -0.89 15.94 1.29
N THR A 361 -1.37 15.94 0.03
CA THR A 361 -2.18 17.00 -0.58
C THR A 361 -1.53 18.39 -0.40
N THR A 362 -2.18 19.28 0.34
CA THR A 362 -1.78 20.67 0.57
C THR A 362 -0.48 20.76 1.39
N ARG A 363 -0.11 19.67 2.08
CA ARG A 363 1.10 19.54 2.89
C ARG A 363 2.20 18.71 2.21
N GLY A 364 2.04 18.31 0.94
CA GLY A 364 3.13 17.74 0.14
C GLY A 364 4.31 18.70 0.06
N CYS A 365 5.53 18.18 0.27
CA CYS A 365 6.72 19.02 0.32
C CYS A 365 7.11 19.48 -1.09
N THR A 366 7.00 20.78 -1.38
CA THR A 366 7.09 21.28 -2.76
C THR A 366 8.04 22.46 -2.93
N ASN A 367 8.69 22.53 -4.09
CA ASN A 367 9.43 23.72 -4.53
C ASN A 367 8.54 24.71 -5.30
N GLN A 368 7.29 24.35 -5.57
CA GLN A 368 6.37 25.18 -6.33
C GLN A 368 5.83 26.33 -5.46
N LYS A 369 5.86 27.55 -5.99
CA LYS A 369 5.31 28.72 -5.31
C LYS A 369 3.79 28.72 -5.40
N ARG A 370 3.10 28.75 -4.26
CA ARG A 370 1.65 28.90 -4.19
C ARG A 370 1.24 30.34 -4.53
N SER A 371 0.34 30.52 -5.49
CA SER A 371 -0.34 31.78 -5.77
C SER A 371 -1.54 32.01 -4.84
N VAL A 372 -2.22 30.93 -4.45
CA VAL A 372 -3.33 30.91 -3.50
C VAL A 372 -3.21 29.69 -2.58
N ALA A 373 -3.80 29.78 -1.37
CA ALA A 373 -3.84 28.65 -0.46
C ALA A 373 -4.58 27.47 -1.10
N TYR A 374 -3.95 26.30 -1.08
CA TYR A 374 -4.46 25.00 -1.52
C TYR A 374 -5.37 24.38 -0.44
N GLY A 375 -5.14 24.68 0.84
CA GLY A 375 -6.00 24.29 1.96
C GLY A 375 -5.84 25.15 3.22
N PRO A 376 -6.71 24.98 4.23
CA PRO A 376 -6.74 25.83 5.42
C PRO A 376 -5.47 25.72 6.28
N ILE A 377 -4.76 24.60 6.22
CA ILE A 377 -3.55 24.33 7.00
C ILE A 377 -2.26 24.84 6.32
N ASP A 378 -2.35 25.38 5.11
CA ASP A 378 -1.18 25.82 4.32
C ASP A 378 -0.44 26.99 4.95
N ALA A 379 -1.16 27.84 5.69
CA ALA A 379 -0.55 28.94 6.42
C ALA A 379 0.42 28.41 7.51
N TRP A 380 0.17 27.21 8.03
CA TRP A 380 1.08 26.54 8.95
C TRP A 380 2.16 25.80 8.16
N PHE A 381 1.88 25.16 7.02
CA PHE A 381 2.90 24.46 6.23
C PHE A 381 3.10 25.09 4.85
N PRO A 382 3.77 26.26 4.75
CA PRO A 382 3.85 27.03 3.51
C PRO A 382 4.62 26.31 2.39
N VAL A 383 5.56 25.42 2.75
CA VAL A 383 6.31 24.57 1.81
C VAL A 383 5.97 23.08 1.95
N GLY A 384 4.95 22.75 2.77
CA GLY A 384 4.60 21.38 3.15
C GLY A 384 5.41 20.82 4.33
N GLN A 385 5.14 19.57 4.69
CA GLN A 385 5.87 18.83 5.72
C GLN A 385 7.11 18.16 5.12
N CYS A 386 8.23 18.88 5.00
CA CYS A 386 9.46 18.37 4.39
C CYS A 386 10.33 17.57 5.37
N HIS A 387 9.92 16.36 5.74
CA HIS A 387 10.64 15.60 6.79
C HIS A 387 12.06 15.18 6.40
N THR A 388 12.42 15.21 5.12
CA THR A 388 13.78 14.94 4.65
C THR A 388 14.67 16.18 4.62
N ASP A 389 14.17 17.38 4.89
CA ASP A 389 15.00 18.58 4.96
C ASP A 389 15.79 18.63 6.28
N SER A 390 17.05 19.04 6.20
CA SER A 390 17.88 19.31 7.39
C SER A 390 17.40 20.55 8.16
N GLU A 391 16.76 21.48 7.46
CA GLU A 391 16.25 22.76 8.00
C GLU A 391 14.75 22.69 8.32
N TYR A 392 14.23 21.51 8.65
CA TYR A 392 12.80 21.36 8.94
C TYR A 392 12.40 22.17 10.18
N MET A 393 11.57 23.20 9.99
CA MET A 393 11.13 24.11 11.05
C MET A 393 9.72 23.81 11.61
N GLY A 394 9.10 22.69 11.21
CA GLY A 394 7.70 22.40 11.50
C GLY A 394 6.73 23.26 10.70
N GLY A 395 5.43 22.98 10.83
CA GLY A 395 4.42 23.96 10.42
C GLY A 395 4.49 25.16 11.36
N SER A 396 4.14 26.40 11.04
CA SER A 396 4.31 27.60 11.88
C SER A 396 5.74 28.01 12.27
N GLY A 397 6.78 27.26 11.91
CA GLY A 397 8.17 27.62 12.25
C GLY A 397 8.50 27.52 13.75
N ARG A 398 7.64 26.84 14.53
CA ARG A 398 7.77 26.69 15.98
C ARG A 398 8.45 25.38 16.39
N ALA A 399 8.90 24.55 15.45
CA ALA A 399 9.63 23.34 15.82
C ALA A 399 10.90 23.67 16.60
N ALA A 400 11.20 22.85 17.59
CA ALA A 400 12.47 22.89 18.27
C ALA A 400 13.62 22.60 17.28
N ASN A 401 14.72 23.34 17.44
CA ASN A 401 15.94 23.04 16.69
C ASN A 401 16.54 21.72 17.19
N ILE A 402 16.71 20.76 16.29
CA ILE A 402 17.29 19.46 16.59
C ILE A 402 18.51 19.19 15.69
N PRO A 403 19.59 18.57 16.23
CA PRO A 403 20.85 18.45 15.51
C PRO A 403 20.89 17.31 14.46
N GLY A 404 19.84 16.48 14.35
CA GLY A 404 19.83 15.33 13.45
C GLY A 404 18.54 15.19 12.64
N ASN A 405 18.64 14.54 11.48
CA ASN A 405 17.49 14.17 10.65
C ASN A 405 17.36 12.64 10.59
N TYR A 406 16.42 12.12 11.37
CA TYR A 406 16.21 10.67 11.48
C TYR A 406 15.69 10.03 10.20
N PHE A 407 14.94 10.74 9.35
CA PHE A 407 14.50 10.20 8.06
C PHE A 407 15.71 9.97 7.14
N GLN A 408 16.61 10.95 7.03
CA GLN A 408 17.83 10.79 6.23
C GLN A 408 18.73 9.69 6.79
N ASP A 409 19.01 9.71 8.09
CA ASP A 409 19.90 8.73 8.72
C ASP A 409 19.32 7.31 8.65
N TRP A 410 18.01 7.16 8.80
CA TRP A 410 17.33 5.88 8.59
C TRP A 410 17.51 5.38 7.15
N MET A 411 17.26 6.22 6.14
CA MET A 411 17.42 5.82 4.73
C MET A 411 18.86 5.46 4.38
N LEU A 412 19.85 6.21 4.91
CA LEU A 412 21.26 5.85 4.77
C LEU A 412 21.55 4.49 5.43
N GLY A 413 20.98 4.25 6.61
CA GLY A 413 21.02 2.96 7.30
C GLY A 413 20.37 1.83 6.50
N MET A 414 19.25 2.08 5.82
CA MET A 414 18.60 1.09 4.95
C MET A 414 19.54 0.64 3.83
N GLY A 415 20.18 1.59 3.15
CA GLY A 415 21.19 1.29 2.14
C GLY A 415 22.42 0.58 2.70
N GLN A 416 22.79 0.87 3.94
CA GLN A 416 23.89 0.20 4.64
C GLN A 416 23.60 -1.26 4.94
N TYR A 417 22.39 -1.56 5.41
CA TYR A 417 22.03 -2.86 5.94
C TYR A 417 21.22 -3.72 4.98
N GLY A 418 21.04 -3.28 3.72
CA GLY A 418 20.36 -4.05 2.68
C GLY A 418 18.84 -4.17 2.92
N LEU A 419 18.22 -3.10 3.41
CA LEU A 419 16.77 -2.98 3.50
C LEU A 419 16.21 -2.42 2.18
N ARG A 420 14.91 -2.63 1.99
CA ARG A 420 14.19 -2.08 0.84
C ARG A 420 13.29 -0.92 1.25
N LEU A 421 13.38 0.16 0.48
CA LEU A 421 12.42 1.26 0.49
C LEU A 421 11.32 0.98 -0.53
N ALA A 422 10.08 0.92 -0.05
CA ALA A 422 8.85 0.86 -0.82
C ALA A 422 7.69 0.98 0.18
N ASN A 423 6.46 0.98 -0.34
CA ASN A 423 5.25 1.23 0.41
C ASN A 423 5.21 2.61 1.07
N ASP A 424 6.17 3.51 0.81
CA ASP A 424 6.36 4.79 1.49
C ASP A 424 5.66 5.97 0.79
N HIS A 425 5.11 6.86 1.61
CA HIS A 425 4.42 8.05 1.10
C HIS A 425 5.46 9.10 0.73
N VAL A 426 5.56 9.39 -0.58
CA VAL A 426 6.41 10.44 -1.19
C VAL A 426 5.54 11.30 -2.11
N SER A 427 4.97 12.39 -1.60
CA SER A 427 3.96 13.14 -2.36
C SER A 427 4.55 14.29 -3.17
N GLY A 428 5.39 15.12 -2.57
CA GLY A 428 5.82 16.38 -3.16
C GLY A 428 7.11 16.29 -4.00
N ASP A 429 7.22 17.16 -5.01
CA ASP A 429 8.34 17.19 -5.95
C ASP A 429 9.70 17.42 -5.27
N ARG A 430 9.72 18.21 -4.19
CA ARG A 430 10.94 18.44 -3.41
C ARG A 430 11.37 17.19 -2.66
N SER A 431 10.42 16.45 -2.06
CA SER A 431 10.72 15.17 -1.41
C SER A 431 11.29 14.16 -2.39
N VAL A 432 10.70 14.04 -3.58
CA VAL A 432 11.21 13.15 -4.63
C VAL A 432 12.67 13.50 -4.94
N GLY A 433 12.97 14.77 -5.25
CA GLY A 433 14.33 15.21 -5.54
C GLY A 433 15.32 14.94 -4.40
N ASN A 434 14.93 15.22 -3.15
CA ASN A 434 15.74 14.95 -1.96
C ASN A 434 16.05 13.45 -1.81
N MET A 435 15.04 12.60 -1.97
CA MET A 435 15.19 11.15 -1.85
C MET A 435 16.05 10.56 -2.95
N LEU A 436 15.91 11.04 -4.20
CA LEU A 436 16.83 10.66 -5.28
C LEU A 436 18.27 11.08 -4.98
N GLY A 437 18.49 12.19 -4.27
CA GLY A 437 19.79 12.59 -3.74
C GLY A 437 20.35 11.59 -2.70
N VAL A 438 19.52 11.13 -1.77
CA VAL A 438 19.89 10.11 -0.77
C VAL A 438 20.24 8.78 -1.46
N ILE A 439 19.43 8.33 -2.42
CA ILE A 439 19.67 7.11 -3.19
C ILE A 439 20.99 7.21 -3.96
N GLU A 440 21.23 8.31 -4.66
CA GLU A 440 22.48 8.53 -5.38
C GLU A 440 23.70 8.48 -4.46
N ARG A 441 23.60 9.07 -3.26
CA ARG A 441 24.66 8.99 -2.25
C ARG A 441 24.90 7.53 -1.82
N ILE A 442 23.84 6.78 -1.52
CA ILE A 442 23.95 5.36 -1.16
C ILE A 442 24.62 4.57 -2.28
N GLN A 443 24.19 4.73 -3.53
CA GLN A 443 24.77 4.02 -4.67
C GLN A 443 26.24 4.40 -4.91
N LYS A 444 26.62 5.66 -4.69
CA LYS A 444 28.02 6.10 -4.77
C LYS A 444 28.89 5.45 -3.69
N GLU A 445 28.37 5.34 -2.47
CA GLU A 445 29.10 4.78 -1.33
C GLU A 445 29.14 3.24 -1.32
N ARG A 446 28.10 2.58 -1.86
CA ARG A 446 27.86 1.13 -1.66
C ARG A 446 27.60 0.34 -2.94
N GLY A 447 27.58 1.01 -4.09
CA GLY A 447 27.26 0.42 -5.38
C GLY A 447 25.76 0.45 -5.72
N PRO A 448 25.41 0.31 -7.01
CA PRO A 448 24.04 0.46 -7.51
C PRO A 448 23.05 -0.53 -6.91
N ASP A 449 23.50 -1.72 -6.53
CA ASP A 449 22.62 -2.76 -5.97
C ASP A 449 22.15 -2.46 -4.53
N ALA A 450 22.78 -1.50 -3.84
CA ALA A 450 22.40 -1.13 -2.47
C ALA A 450 20.99 -0.53 -2.37
N THR A 451 20.44 -0.02 -3.48
CA THR A 451 19.06 0.46 -3.56
C THR A 451 18.26 -0.28 -4.63
N LYS A 452 18.63 -1.52 -4.93
CA LYS A 452 17.93 -2.33 -5.94
C LYS A 452 16.46 -2.47 -5.58
N SER A 453 15.60 -2.27 -6.58
CA SER A 453 14.13 -2.37 -6.45
C SER A 453 13.52 -1.39 -5.44
N TRP A 454 14.23 -0.33 -5.05
CA TRP A 454 13.63 0.75 -4.26
C TRP A 454 12.54 1.45 -5.07
N ALA A 455 11.45 1.80 -4.41
CA ALA A 455 10.28 2.39 -5.02
C ALA A 455 9.76 3.56 -4.18
N PHE A 456 9.09 4.51 -4.84
CA PHE A 456 8.30 5.57 -4.20
C PHE A 456 6.83 5.41 -4.58
N ASP A 457 5.92 5.78 -3.69
CA ASP A 457 4.48 5.72 -3.95
C ASP A 457 3.91 7.12 -4.29
N HIS A 458 2.63 7.15 -4.66
CA HIS A 458 1.80 8.33 -4.93
C HIS A 458 1.98 9.01 -6.28
N CYS A 459 3.19 9.49 -6.58
CA CYS A 459 3.43 10.36 -7.74
C CYS A 459 2.51 11.60 -7.77
N THR A 460 2.16 12.13 -6.59
CA THR A 460 1.27 13.30 -6.50
C THR A 460 1.86 14.48 -7.26
N MET A 461 3.13 14.80 -7.01
CA MET A 461 3.91 15.80 -7.74
C MET A 461 5.31 15.26 -8.00
N VAL A 462 5.68 15.11 -9.27
CA VAL A 462 7.03 14.69 -9.67
C VAL A 462 7.57 15.72 -10.65
N ASP A 463 8.75 16.28 -10.37
CA ASP A 463 9.37 17.28 -11.26
C ASP A 463 9.95 16.58 -12.49
N PRO A 464 9.58 16.99 -13.72
CA PRO A 464 10.15 16.42 -14.95
C PRO A 464 11.67 16.43 -15.01
N LYS A 465 12.34 17.37 -14.32
CA LYS A 465 13.81 17.40 -14.26
C LYS A 465 14.41 16.16 -13.60
N ASP A 466 13.65 15.47 -12.75
CA ASP A 466 14.12 14.34 -11.95
C ASP A 466 14.02 13.00 -12.70
N PHE A 467 13.31 12.94 -13.83
CA PHE A 467 13.05 11.67 -14.54
C PHE A 467 14.34 10.96 -14.98
N ALA A 468 15.26 11.69 -15.61
CA ALA A 468 16.53 11.12 -16.06
C ALA A 468 17.37 10.59 -14.88
N LYS A 469 17.29 11.26 -13.72
CA LYS A 469 17.96 10.82 -12.50
C LYS A 469 17.31 9.55 -11.94
N ALA A 470 15.98 9.55 -11.81
CA ALA A 470 15.22 8.40 -11.35
C ALA A 470 15.46 7.14 -12.20
N ALA A 471 15.42 7.28 -13.53
CA ALA A 471 15.68 6.20 -14.47
C ALA A 471 17.10 5.62 -14.33
N ARG A 472 18.13 6.49 -14.29
CA ARG A 472 19.52 6.07 -14.07
C ARG A 472 19.69 5.33 -12.75
N LEU A 473 19.04 5.79 -11.68
CA LEU A 473 19.09 5.18 -10.35
C LEU A 473 18.21 3.92 -10.25
N LYS A 474 17.41 3.60 -11.28
CA LYS A 474 16.49 2.47 -11.36
C LYS A 474 15.46 2.45 -10.21
N VAL A 475 14.98 3.62 -9.83
CA VAL A 475 13.91 3.76 -8.84
C VAL A 475 12.56 3.50 -9.51
N MET A 476 11.74 2.67 -8.89
CA MET A 476 10.38 2.40 -9.34
C MET A 476 9.41 3.43 -8.77
N PHE A 477 8.28 3.64 -9.43
CA PHE A 477 7.22 4.51 -8.92
C PHE A 477 5.89 3.78 -8.94
N SER A 478 5.18 3.78 -7.82
CA SER A 478 3.79 3.36 -7.71
C SER A 478 2.95 4.63 -7.75
N CYS A 479 2.10 4.81 -8.77
CA CYS A 479 1.41 6.08 -9.02
C CYS A 479 -0.11 5.94 -8.92
N ALA A 480 -0.75 6.87 -8.19
CA ALA A 480 -2.20 6.87 -7.97
C ALA A 480 -2.95 7.68 -9.05
N PRO A 481 -3.73 7.04 -9.95
CA PRO A 481 -4.47 7.75 -11.00
C PRO A 481 -5.50 8.73 -10.45
N LYS A 482 -6.07 8.46 -9.27
CA LYS A 482 -7.08 9.33 -8.65
C LYS A 482 -6.60 10.76 -8.41
N TYR A 483 -5.30 11.01 -8.30
CA TYR A 483 -4.79 12.38 -8.18
C TYR A 483 -4.97 13.23 -9.45
N ILE A 484 -5.27 12.60 -10.58
CA ILE A 484 -5.69 13.30 -11.81
C ILE A 484 -7.06 13.96 -11.60
N GLU A 485 -7.94 13.31 -10.85
CA GLU A 485 -9.30 13.79 -10.59
C GLU A 485 -9.30 14.99 -9.65
N ASP A 486 -8.61 14.94 -8.50
CA ASP A 486 -8.71 15.95 -7.44
C ASP A 486 -7.47 16.84 -7.31
N ASN A 487 -6.26 16.29 -7.39
CA ASN A 487 -5.03 17.07 -7.21
C ASN A 487 -4.67 17.90 -8.45
N ALA A 488 -4.98 17.46 -9.68
CA ALA A 488 -4.67 18.26 -10.87
C ALA A 488 -5.45 19.58 -10.96
N PRO A 489 -6.79 19.62 -10.76
CA PRO A 489 -7.53 20.89 -10.67
C PRO A 489 -7.01 21.79 -9.55
N ALA A 490 -6.77 21.20 -8.37
CA ALA A 490 -6.26 21.93 -7.21
C ALA A 490 -4.89 22.55 -7.48
N ALA A 491 -3.97 21.78 -8.07
CA ALA A 491 -2.66 22.26 -8.48
C ALA A 491 -2.77 23.35 -9.54
N SER A 492 -3.74 23.26 -10.45
CA SER A 492 -3.97 24.29 -11.47
C SER A 492 -4.37 25.63 -10.84
N VAL A 493 -5.13 25.60 -9.74
CA VAL A 493 -5.54 26.79 -9.00
C VAL A 493 -4.38 27.36 -8.19
N SER A 494 -3.66 26.52 -7.43
CA SER A 494 -2.66 26.98 -6.46
C SER A 494 -1.27 27.20 -7.03
N TYR A 495 -0.88 26.48 -8.08
CA TYR A 495 0.46 26.55 -8.68
C TYR A 495 0.43 26.93 -10.16
N GLY A 496 -0.76 26.98 -10.76
CA GLY A 496 -0.96 27.29 -12.17
C GLY A 496 -1.01 26.06 -13.08
N PRO A 497 -1.50 26.24 -14.32
CA PRO A 497 -1.77 25.14 -15.24
C PRO A 497 -0.51 24.35 -15.65
N ALA A 498 0.66 24.98 -15.67
CA ALA A 498 1.91 24.29 -16.02
C ALA A 498 2.25 23.18 -15.02
N VAL A 499 2.04 23.41 -13.72
CA VAL A 499 2.28 22.40 -12.68
C VAL A 499 1.23 21.29 -12.79
N ALA A 500 -0.04 21.64 -12.92
CA ALA A 500 -1.14 20.67 -13.06
C ALA A 500 -0.95 19.70 -14.24
N ASN A 501 -0.41 20.18 -15.37
CA ASN A 501 -0.26 19.39 -16.59
C ASN A 501 1.04 18.59 -16.66
N ASN A 502 2.08 18.96 -15.91
CA ASN A 502 3.43 18.38 -16.06
C ASN A 502 3.96 17.67 -14.81
N PHE A 503 3.39 17.94 -13.63
CA PHE A 503 3.88 17.38 -12.36
C PHE A 503 2.95 16.32 -11.77
N ILE A 504 1.64 16.38 -12.09
CA ILE A 504 0.64 15.53 -11.46
C ILE A 504 0.50 14.21 -12.22
N VAL A 505 0.96 13.13 -11.59
CA VAL A 505 0.91 11.77 -12.15
C VAL A 505 1.46 11.71 -13.59
N PRO A 506 2.72 12.16 -13.85
CA PRO A 506 3.27 12.30 -15.21
C PRO A 506 3.81 10.97 -15.74
N VAL A 507 2.95 9.94 -15.76
CA VAL A 507 3.34 8.54 -15.91
C VAL A 507 3.90 8.23 -17.30
N LYS A 508 3.35 8.81 -18.37
CA LYS A 508 3.84 8.52 -19.73
C LYS A 508 5.27 9.02 -19.90
N SER A 509 5.52 10.26 -19.48
CA SER A 509 6.85 10.86 -19.53
C SER A 509 7.86 10.09 -18.67
N MET A 510 7.44 9.58 -17.51
CA MET A 510 8.28 8.72 -16.66
C MET A 510 8.62 7.39 -17.35
N ILE A 511 7.62 6.71 -17.94
CA ILE A 511 7.84 5.46 -18.69
C ILE A 511 8.79 5.70 -19.87
N ASP A 512 8.59 6.78 -20.63
CA ASP A 512 9.44 7.14 -21.77
C ASP A 512 10.88 7.46 -21.37
N ALA A 513 11.09 7.98 -20.15
CA ALA A 513 12.41 8.18 -19.58
C ALA A 513 13.09 6.87 -19.12
N GLY A 514 12.38 5.73 -19.16
CA GLY A 514 12.87 4.42 -18.72
C GLY A 514 12.59 4.09 -17.25
N ILE A 515 11.68 4.81 -16.60
CA ILE A 515 11.25 4.55 -15.23
C ILE A 515 10.19 3.44 -15.24
N ARG A 516 10.33 2.48 -14.33
CA ARG A 516 9.30 1.48 -14.09
C ARG A 516 8.20 2.09 -13.25
N VAL A 517 7.00 2.22 -13.81
CA VAL A 517 5.81 2.74 -13.12
C VAL A 517 4.76 1.65 -12.90
N THR A 518 4.12 1.62 -11.74
CA THR A 518 3.05 0.70 -11.36
C THR A 518 1.79 1.45 -10.94
N TYR A 519 0.67 0.74 -10.95
CA TYR A 519 -0.62 1.26 -10.51
C TYR A 519 -0.79 1.05 -9.00
N GLU A 520 -1.26 2.08 -8.33
CA GLU A 520 -1.85 1.99 -6.99
C GLU A 520 -3.21 2.67 -6.92
N ALA A 521 -4.06 2.15 -6.04
CA ALA A 521 -5.31 2.83 -5.69
C ALA A 521 -5.08 4.01 -4.74
N ASP A 522 -4.19 3.84 -3.75
CA ASP A 522 -4.01 4.64 -2.53
C ASP A 522 -5.26 4.67 -1.62
N ARG A 523 -6.43 4.91 -2.22
CA ARG A 523 -7.72 5.11 -1.58
C ARG A 523 -8.68 3.98 -1.91
N ASP A 524 -9.83 4.03 -1.26
CA ASP A 524 -10.95 3.15 -1.56
C ASP A 524 -11.60 3.53 -2.91
N THR A 525 -11.31 2.74 -3.94
CA THR A 525 -11.69 2.99 -5.34
C THR A 525 -12.09 1.71 -6.09
N TYR A 526 -12.64 1.88 -7.30
CA TYR A 526 -12.84 0.80 -8.26
C TYR A 526 -11.69 0.78 -9.26
N VAL A 527 -10.92 -0.31 -9.34
CA VAL A 527 -9.69 -0.38 -10.15
C VAL A 527 -9.90 0.00 -11.61
N TRP A 528 -11.04 -0.34 -12.20
CA TRP A 528 -11.30 -0.04 -13.60
C TRP A 528 -11.59 1.45 -13.84
N GLU A 529 -12.12 2.19 -12.85
CA GLU A 529 -12.19 3.65 -12.90
C GLU A 529 -10.78 4.26 -12.87
N ASP A 530 -9.89 3.70 -12.05
CA ASP A 530 -8.52 4.19 -11.95
C ASP A 530 -7.71 3.94 -13.22
N LEU A 531 -7.83 2.74 -13.81
CA LEU A 531 -7.20 2.43 -15.08
C LEU A 531 -7.77 3.28 -16.23
N GLU A 532 -9.06 3.64 -16.17
CA GLU A 532 -9.66 4.60 -17.10
C GLU A 532 -8.99 5.99 -17.01
N LEU A 533 -8.64 6.46 -15.82
CA LEU A 533 -7.98 7.76 -15.64
C LEU A 533 -6.60 7.82 -16.28
N PHE A 534 -5.82 6.74 -16.23
CA PHE A 534 -4.56 6.67 -16.97
C PHE A 534 -4.75 6.80 -18.50
N LEU A 535 -5.88 6.34 -19.03
CA LEU A 535 -6.18 6.38 -20.46
C LEU A 535 -6.81 7.71 -20.90
N THR A 536 -7.67 8.29 -20.07
CA THR A 536 -8.51 9.45 -20.43
C THR A 536 -7.94 10.76 -19.91
N ARG A 537 -7.29 10.73 -18.73
CA ARG A 537 -6.83 11.89 -17.96
C ARG A 537 -7.95 12.89 -17.61
N LYS A 538 -9.21 12.43 -17.62
CA LYS A 538 -10.39 13.29 -17.44
C LYS A 538 -10.67 13.48 -15.95
N SER A 539 -10.66 14.72 -15.49
CA SER A 539 -10.91 15.10 -14.11
C SER A 539 -12.41 15.32 -13.82
N VAL A 540 -12.76 15.44 -12.54
CA VAL A 540 -14.12 15.70 -12.04
C VAL A 540 -14.72 17.02 -12.53
N ASP A 541 -13.89 18.01 -12.89
CA ASP A 541 -14.34 19.27 -13.49
C ASP A 541 -14.63 19.16 -15.00
N GLY A 542 -14.55 17.93 -15.55
CA GLY A 542 -14.77 17.62 -16.96
C GLY A 542 -13.58 17.93 -17.87
N LYS A 543 -12.51 18.55 -17.37
CA LYS A 543 -11.32 18.87 -18.16
C LYS A 543 -10.36 17.70 -18.22
N VAL A 544 -9.45 17.78 -19.19
CA VAL A 544 -8.32 16.86 -19.31
C VAL A 544 -7.06 17.60 -18.88
N TYR A 545 -6.40 17.11 -17.84
CA TYR A 545 -5.11 17.63 -17.40
C TYR A 545 -4.01 16.70 -17.90
N GLY A 546 -2.94 17.25 -18.48
CA GLY A 546 -1.81 16.47 -19.00
C GLY A 546 -2.22 15.45 -20.08
N PRO A 547 -2.86 15.85 -21.19
CA PRO A 547 -3.28 14.91 -22.25
C PRO A 547 -2.13 14.11 -22.86
N GLN A 548 -0.89 14.63 -22.81
CA GLN A 548 0.33 13.94 -23.22
C GLN A 548 0.73 12.80 -22.28
N GLU A 549 0.19 12.79 -21.05
CA GLU A 549 0.48 11.76 -20.03
C GLU A 549 -0.44 10.54 -20.13
N ARG A 550 -1.27 10.45 -21.17
CA ARG A 550 -2.13 9.28 -21.40
C ARG A 550 -1.31 8.05 -21.72
N LEU A 551 -1.67 6.95 -21.10
CA LEU A 551 -1.17 5.63 -21.44
C LEU A 551 -2.01 4.98 -22.54
N ASN A 552 -1.45 3.97 -23.19
CA ASN A 552 -2.25 3.03 -23.97
C ASN A 552 -2.68 1.81 -23.13
N LYS A 553 -3.65 1.03 -23.61
CA LYS A 553 -4.17 -0.17 -22.92
C LYS A 553 -3.09 -1.16 -22.48
N VAL A 554 -2.07 -1.37 -23.31
CA VAL A 554 -0.99 -2.33 -23.00
C VAL A 554 -0.15 -1.82 -21.84
N GLU A 555 0.25 -0.54 -21.88
CA GLU A 555 0.99 0.11 -20.79
C GLU A 555 0.16 0.09 -19.51
N THR A 556 -1.10 0.51 -19.56
CA THR A 556 -2.03 0.52 -18.41
C THR A 556 -2.23 -0.87 -17.81
N LEU A 557 -2.35 -1.93 -18.63
CA LEU A 557 -2.47 -3.28 -18.06
C LEU A 557 -1.16 -3.73 -17.41
N LYS A 558 0.00 -3.38 -18.00
CA LYS A 558 1.32 -3.71 -17.43
C LYS A 558 1.53 -3.05 -16.07
N THR A 559 1.10 -1.79 -15.87
CA THR A 559 1.24 -1.09 -14.58
C THR A 559 0.55 -1.84 -13.44
N ALA A 560 -0.53 -2.59 -13.70
CA ALA A 560 -1.30 -3.36 -12.72
C ALA A 560 -1.02 -4.88 -12.76
N THR A 561 -0.02 -5.34 -13.53
CA THR A 561 0.30 -6.77 -13.69
C THR A 561 1.81 -7.01 -13.66
N THR A 562 2.49 -7.14 -14.81
CA THR A 562 3.92 -7.46 -14.89
C THR A 562 4.83 -6.42 -14.22
N TRP A 563 4.53 -5.13 -14.34
CA TRP A 563 5.35 -4.10 -13.69
C TRP A 563 5.10 -4.06 -12.19
N ALA A 564 3.84 -4.27 -11.78
CA ALA A 564 3.48 -4.41 -10.38
C ALA A 564 4.08 -5.69 -9.73
N SER A 565 4.28 -6.77 -10.48
CA SER A 565 4.92 -7.98 -9.97
C SER A 565 6.41 -7.76 -9.63
N GLU A 566 7.08 -6.84 -10.34
CA GLU A 566 8.42 -6.36 -9.98
C GLU A 566 8.39 -5.58 -8.64
N TYR A 567 7.39 -4.71 -8.43
CA TYR A 567 7.26 -3.91 -7.19
C TYR A 567 7.07 -4.80 -5.97
N VAL A 568 6.29 -5.86 -6.10
CA VAL A 568 6.03 -6.82 -5.00
C VAL A 568 7.07 -7.94 -4.92
N LEU A 569 8.17 -7.86 -5.68
CA LEU A 569 9.31 -8.79 -5.65
C LEU A 569 8.98 -10.23 -6.06
N LYS A 570 8.00 -10.44 -6.94
CA LYS A 570 7.59 -11.76 -7.46
C LYS A 570 7.41 -11.81 -8.99
N PRO A 571 8.27 -11.19 -9.82
CA PRO A 571 8.07 -11.15 -11.27
C PRO A 571 8.20 -12.53 -11.94
N ASP A 572 8.91 -13.47 -11.32
CA ASP A 572 9.07 -14.86 -11.72
C ASP A 572 7.82 -15.71 -11.46
N LYS A 573 6.92 -15.26 -10.57
CA LYS A 573 5.72 -16.01 -10.17
C LYS A 573 4.40 -15.35 -10.57
N LEU A 574 4.36 -14.02 -10.68
CA LEU A 574 3.14 -13.23 -10.82
C LEU A 574 3.20 -12.28 -12.03
N GLY A 575 2.03 -11.72 -12.37
CA GLY A 575 1.88 -10.59 -13.30
C GLY A 575 1.73 -10.97 -14.78
N SER A 576 1.84 -12.25 -15.15
CA SER A 576 1.58 -12.74 -16.51
C SER A 576 1.02 -14.16 -16.50
N ILE A 577 0.31 -14.52 -17.57
CA ILE A 577 -0.18 -15.88 -17.80
C ILE A 577 0.86 -16.64 -18.63
N GLU A 578 1.83 -17.25 -17.93
CA GLU A 578 2.92 -18.01 -18.53
C GLU A 578 3.05 -19.37 -17.81
N VAL A 579 3.48 -20.40 -18.55
CA VAL A 579 3.68 -21.74 -17.98
C VAL A 579 4.69 -21.69 -16.83
N GLY A 580 4.34 -22.30 -15.71
CA GLY A 580 5.16 -22.36 -14.50
C GLY A 580 4.85 -21.26 -13.47
N LYS A 581 4.20 -20.17 -13.87
CA LYS A 581 3.75 -19.10 -12.96
C LYS A 581 2.52 -19.53 -12.16
N LEU A 582 2.25 -18.80 -11.09
CA LEU A 582 1.08 -19.03 -10.24
C LEU A 582 -0.20 -18.65 -11.01
N ALA A 583 -1.25 -19.44 -10.81
CA ALA A 583 -2.53 -19.26 -11.47
C ALA A 583 -3.36 -18.18 -10.76
N ASP A 584 -2.94 -16.93 -10.96
CA ASP A 584 -3.63 -15.72 -10.53
C ASP A 584 -4.21 -15.05 -11.78
N ILE A 585 -5.53 -15.15 -11.96
CA ILE A 585 -6.21 -14.87 -13.23
C ILE A 585 -7.55 -14.16 -12.98
N ALA A 586 -7.91 -13.21 -13.82
CA ALA A 586 -9.26 -12.65 -13.89
C ALA A 586 -9.89 -12.86 -15.27
N VAL A 587 -11.17 -13.19 -15.32
CA VAL A 587 -11.99 -13.23 -16.54
C VAL A 587 -12.90 -12.02 -16.52
N LEU A 588 -12.91 -11.25 -17.61
CA LEU A 588 -13.66 -10.01 -17.74
C LEU A 588 -14.94 -10.21 -18.56
N ASP A 589 -15.95 -9.39 -18.30
CA ASP A 589 -17.20 -9.39 -19.03
C ASP A 589 -17.09 -8.72 -20.42
N ARG A 590 -16.15 -7.78 -20.58
CA ARG A 590 -15.89 -7.01 -21.80
C ARG A 590 -14.48 -7.25 -22.35
N ASP A 591 -14.27 -6.91 -23.62
CA ASP A 591 -12.94 -6.95 -24.26
C ASP A 591 -12.12 -5.72 -23.91
N TYR A 592 -11.12 -5.91 -23.05
CA TYR A 592 -10.27 -4.82 -22.55
C TYR A 592 -9.54 -4.04 -23.65
N LEU A 593 -9.11 -4.71 -24.72
CA LEU A 593 -8.31 -4.06 -25.77
C LEU A 593 -9.16 -3.21 -26.73
N THR A 594 -10.46 -3.50 -26.86
CA THR A 594 -11.33 -2.85 -27.85
C THR A 594 -12.40 -1.96 -27.23
N ILE A 595 -12.69 -2.11 -25.94
CA ILE A 595 -13.61 -1.19 -25.24
C ILE A 595 -13.08 0.25 -25.30
N PRO A 596 -13.94 1.25 -25.60
CA PRO A 596 -13.57 2.67 -25.56
C PRO A 596 -12.89 3.03 -24.24
N ASN A 597 -11.95 3.99 -24.30
CA ASN A 597 -11.19 4.38 -23.11
C ASN A 597 -12.12 4.91 -22.01
N GLU A 598 -13.12 5.70 -22.39
CA GLU A 598 -14.13 6.33 -21.54
C GLU A 598 -15.19 5.36 -20.99
N GLN A 599 -15.05 4.06 -21.24
CA GLN A 599 -15.95 3.01 -20.77
C GLN A 599 -15.21 1.91 -20.00
N VAL A 600 -13.90 2.07 -19.76
CA VAL A 600 -13.10 1.06 -19.04
C VAL A 600 -13.63 0.85 -17.64
N SER A 601 -14.08 1.92 -16.98
CA SER A 601 -14.75 1.90 -15.68
C SER A 601 -15.97 0.98 -15.62
N GLU A 602 -16.57 0.63 -16.76
CA GLU A 602 -17.72 -0.28 -16.77
C GLU A 602 -17.34 -1.76 -16.67
N ILE A 603 -16.09 -2.13 -16.95
CA ILE A 603 -15.61 -3.52 -16.93
C ILE A 603 -15.92 -4.16 -15.58
N GLN A 604 -16.34 -5.42 -15.58
CA GLN A 604 -16.54 -6.24 -14.39
C GLN A 604 -15.75 -7.55 -14.49
N ALA A 605 -15.19 -8.00 -13.37
CA ALA A 605 -14.67 -9.36 -13.31
C ALA A 605 -15.86 -10.35 -13.22
N HIS A 606 -15.89 -11.33 -14.10
CA HIS A 606 -16.80 -12.47 -14.03
C HIS A 606 -16.26 -13.59 -13.15
N LEU A 607 -14.95 -13.74 -13.09
CA LEU A 607 -14.25 -14.78 -12.35
C LEU A 607 -12.91 -14.25 -11.87
N THR A 608 -12.56 -14.52 -10.62
CA THR A 608 -11.20 -14.29 -10.09
C THR A 608 -10.67 -15.58 -9.51
N ILE A 609 -9.50 -15.98 -10.01
CA ILE A 609 -8.76 -17.17 -9.60
C ILE A 609 -7.50 -16.70 -8.90
N LEU A 610 -7.25 -17.24 -7.72
CA LEU A 610 -6.06 -17.01 -6.91
C LEU A 610 -5.45 -18.36 -6.57
N ASP A 611 -4.15 -18.52 -6.81
CA ASP A 611 -3.43 -19.74 -6.45
C ASP A 611 -4.13 -21.01 -7.02
N GLY A 612 -4.66 -20.89 -8.24
CA GLY A 612 -5.41 -21.94 -8.94
C GLY A 612 -6.83 -22.22 -8.44
N LYS A 613 -7.29 -21.50 -7.40
CA LYS A 613 -8.64 -21.64 -6.84
C LYS A 613 -9.51 -20.45 -7.20
N ILE A 614 -10.77 -20.70 -7.55
CA ILE A 614 -11.74 -19.63 -7.74
C ILE A 614 -12.07 -19.02 -6.38
N VAL A 615 -11.85 -17.71 -6.23
CA VAL A 615 -12.16 -16.96 -4.99
C VAL A 615 -13.35 -16.03 -5.15
N PHE A 616 -13.68 -15.64 -6.39
CA PHE A 616 -14.86 -14.84 -6.71
C PHE A 616 -15.51 -15.29 -8.02
N VAL A 617 -16.83 -15.29 -8.05
CA VAL A 617 -17.64 -15.50 -9.26
C VAL A 617 -18.75 -14.46 -9.31
N HIS A 618 -18.87 -13.75 -10.42
CA HIS A 618 -20.00 -12.86 -10.65
C HIS A 618 -21.30 -13.67 -10.76
N ARG A 619 -22.41 -13.19 -10.19
CA ARG A 619 -23.67 -13.95 -10.11
C ARG A 619 -24.19 -14.42 -11.48
N SER A 620 -24.11 -13.57 -12.51
CA SER A 620 -24.54 -13.94 -13.87
C SER A 620 -23.71 -15.10 -14.42
N PHE A 621 -22.38 -15.04 -14.27
CA PHE A 621 -21.45 -16.07 -14.70
C PHE A 621 -21.63 -17.37 -13.90
N ALA A 622 -21.85 -17.26 -12.59
CA ALA A 622 -22.15 -18.40 -11.74
C ALA A 622 -23.41 -19.16 -12.20
N ASN A 623 -24.42 -18.43 -12.67
CA ASN A 623 -25.65 -19.05 -13.20
C ASN A 623 -25.45 -19.65 -14.59
N GLU A 624 -24.71 -18.97 -15.48
CA GLU A 624 -24.43 -19.44 -16.84
C GLU A 624 -23.72 -20.81 -16.85
N TYR A 625 -22.78 -21.04 -15.94
CA TYR A 625 -21.99 -22.27 -15.87
C TYR A 625 -22.37 -23.20 -14.71
N ASN A 626 -23.46 -22.92 -13.99
CA ASN A 626 -23.84 -23.60 -12.75
C ASN A 626 -22.65 -23.76 -11.76
N LEU A 627 -21.83 -22.71 -11.67
CA LEU A 627 -20.56 -22.71 -10.97
C LEU A 627 -20.76 -22.37 -9.50
N ARG A 628 -20.43 -23.29 -8.59
CA ARG A 628 -20.52 -23.11 -7.12
C ARG A 628 -19.25 -23.59 -6.40
N PRO A 629 -18.10 -22.93 -6.62
CA PRO A 629 -16.84 -23.35 -6.02
C PRO A 629 -16.89 -23.18 -4.50
N SER A 630 -16.38 -24.17 -3.76
CA SER A 630 -16.32 -24.10 -2.31
C SER A 630 -15.42 -22.94 -1.86
N GLY A 631 -15.90 -22.11 -0.94
CA GLY A 631 -15.15 -20.98 -0.39
C GLY A 631 -15.12 -19.71 -1.26
N ALA A 632 -15.60 -19.77 -2.50
CA ALA A 632 -15.69 -18.61 -3.39
C ALA A 632 -16.87 -17.70 -3.02
N VAL A 633 -16.67 -16.39 -3.19
CA VAL A 633 -17.74 -15.39 -3.07
C VAL A 633 -18.53 -15.34 -4.37
N ILE A 634 -19.86 -15.52 -4.29
CA ILE A 634 -20.76 -15.38 -5.44
C ILE A 634 -21.62 -14.14 -5.25
N SER A 635 -21.28 -13.04 -5.90
CA SER A 635 -21.95 -11.74 -5.73
C SER A 635 -21.71 -10.82 -6.93
N THR A 636 -22.04 -9.55 -6.79
CA THR A 636 -21.57 -8.47 -7.67
C THR A 636 -20.74 -7.49 -6.85
N TYR A 637 -19.89 -6.68 -7.50
CA TYR A 637 -19.15 -5.61 -6.81
C TYR A 637 -20.09 -4.69 -6.02
N SER A 638 -21.19 -4.23 -6.64
CA SER A 638 -22.16 -3.33 -6.00
C SER A 638 -22.80 -3.94 -4.75
N GLU A 639 -23.07 -5.25 -4.75
CA GLU A 639 -23.60 -5.94 -3.57
C GLU A 639 -22.57 -6.03 -2.44
N LEU A 640 -21.30 -6.30 -2.77
CA LEU A 640 -20.22 -6.35 -1.78
C LEU A 640 -19.96 -4.97 -1.17
N LYS A 641 -19.91 -3.94 -2.01
CA LYS A 641 -19.80 -2.53 -1.60
C LYS A 641 -20.96 -2.10 -0.71
N ALA A 642 -22.18 -2.56 -1.00
CA ALA A 642 -23.36 -2.28 -0.18
C ALA A 642 -23.32 -2.93 1.22
N ARG A 643 -22.43 -3.91 1.46
CA ARG A 643 -22.23 -4.50 2.81
C ARG A 643 -21.48 -3.58 3.76
N ARG A 644 -20.91 -2.48 3.27
CA ARG A 644 -20.19 -1.53 4.11
C ARG A 644 -21.15 -0.96 5.16
N PRO A 645 -20.77 -0.92 6.46
CA PRO A 645 -21.51 -0.16 7.44
C PRO A 645 -21.71 1.27 6.92
N ARG A 646 -22.96 1.74 6.97
CA ARG A 646 -23.25 3.15 6.70
C ARG A 646 -22.43 3.99 7.67
N PRO A 647 -21.82 5.12 7.24
CA PRO A 647 -21.23 6.06 8.17
C PRO A 647 -22.24 6.31 9.28
N VAL A 648 -21.83 6.18 10.55
CA VAL A 648 -22.74 6.40 11.69
C VAL A 648 -23.24 7.84 11.62
N GLU A 649 -24.41 8.03 11.00
CA GLU A 649 -25.31 9.13 11.25
C GLU A 649 -25.81 8.96 12.68
N THR A 650 -25.26 9.79 13.58
CA THR A 650 -25.88 10.27 14.81
C THR A 650 -26.67 9.24 15.65
N MET A 651 -26.00 8.58 16.59
CA MET A 651 -26.59 8.23 17.90
C MET A 651 -26.50 9.44 18.84
N VAL A 652 -27.09 10.57 18.42
CA VAL A 652 -27.36 11.73 19.28
C VAL A 652 -28.76 12.23 18.93
N GLY A 653 -29.76 11.78 19.69
CA GLY A 653 -31.00 12.52 19.90
C GLY A 653 -32.19 12.22 18.99
N GLU A 654 -32.78 11.02 19.08
CA GLU A 654 -34.24 10.88 19.04
C GLU A 654 -34.70 10.13 20.29
N GLY A 655 -34.75 10.87 21.40
CA GLY A 655 -35.61 10.54 22.53
C GLY A 655 -36.84 11.45 22.43
N GLY A 656 -37.91 10.95 21.84
CA GLY A 656 -39.23 11.58 21.92
C GLY A 656 -39.88 11.33 23.28
N GLY A 657 -40.76 12.26 23.67
CA GLY A 657 -41.69 12.10 24.80
C GLY A 657 -41.31 12.87 26.05
#